data_AF-A0A4Q1HRB8-F1
#
_entry.id   AF-A0A4Q1HRB8-F1
#
_cell.length_a   1.000
_cell.length_b   1.000
_cell.length_c   1.000
_cell.angle_alpha   90.00
_cell.angle_beta   90.00
_cell.angle_gamma   90.00
#
_symmetry.space_group_name_H-M   'P 1'
#
loop_
_entity.id
_entity.type
_entity.pdbx_description
1 polymer ?
#
loop_
_entity_poly.entity_id
_entity_poly.type
_entity_poly.pdbx_seq_one_letter_code
_entity_poly.pdbx_strand_id
1 'polypeptide(L)'
;MRSRARATGIGPWAWAARLALLGLLAGLAACGRESPINSPYPDGAETQNTLYTAFTRNSPKYLDPASSYSVDETPYTYNIYETLYGYDYLQRPYKLIPRAAASIDAPSYLDAQGRPLPADAPGEAIAESVYDIHIRPGIRFQPHPAFAREADGAYTYYPLKPGELDGKSSVTDFPKTGTRELTADDYVYAFRRLANPRIVSPIYSLMADYVVGMKAYGDHLREVDQAQRRGFAPGQRELPWMDLRADGFEGVQAVDAHTLRIRVKGKYPQFKYWLAMTFTAPVPWEAERFYSQPGMATRNLSLNTWPVGTGPYMMVESIQNRRHVLARNPNFHGEPYPCEGEPGDREAGRLADCGKPTPFIDRVVFSIEKESIPLSGKFIQGYYDIPQVERGEYGVAMLVAAGDSAEKAARYREHGIQLPTAVETQNWYMGFNWNDPVVGKGDTPAQQERNRKLRQAISIAFDWEEYITIFENSQAAVAYGPVPPGVLGYHEPDTQAGINPVVYDMVDGKPVRKSLDVARRLLAEAGYPDGRDARTGAPLVLHYDAMTGMGANPMFDWMRRQLDKLGIQLDVRSTDYNRFQDKMRRGVAQLFLWGWNADYPDAENFLFLLYGPNAKAASGGENASNYENPEFDKLFEQMKYLDDGPPKAQLIDRMVAIVQRDAPWMFGYFPKSGGAYQQWVGNAKPTQMVRNTLQYMKLDPALRERKIEEWNQPRWWPLWLLLGLAVLVVWPSWVAVRRRETQTAFGARAGQAPAATASREGNAP
;
A
#
# COMPACT_ATOMS: atom_id res chain seq x y z
N MET A 1 27.95 76.40 57.47
CA MET A 1 27.83 74.95 57.72
C MET A 1 26.59 74.40 57.04
N ARG A 2 26.71 73.33 56.23
CA ARG A 2 25.78 72.18 56.15
C ARG A 2 26.34 71.15 55.15
N SER A 3 26.18 69.87 55.45
CA SER A 3 26.77 68.75 54.68
C SER A 3 25.95 68.42 53.42
N ARG A 4 26.63 67.91 52.37
CA ARG A 4 25.98 67.26 51.21
C ARG A 4 26.14 65.75 51.34
N ALA A 5 25.05 65.04 51.63
CA ALA A 5 25.00 63.60 51.43
C ALA A 5 24.97 63.28 49.92
N ARG A 6 25.76 62.31 49.46
CA ARG A 6 25.62 61.69 48.13
C ARG A 6 24.92 60.34 48.30
N ALA A 7 23.74 60.18 47.70
CA ALA A 7 23.05 58.90 47.66
C ALA A 7 23.61 58.02 46.53
N THR A 8 24.09 56.83 46.85
CA THR A 8 24.50 55.79 45.88
C THR A 8 23.28 54.97 45.42
N GLY A 9 22.34 55.63 44.76
CA GLY A 9 21.15 54.98 44.19
C GLY A 9 21.50 54.12 42.99
N ILE A 10 21.14 52.82 43.03
CA ILE A 10 21.19 51.94 41.86
C ILE A 10 20.14 52.43 40.86
N GLY A 11 20.58 52.88 39.69
CA GLY A 11 19.69 53.49 38.68
C GLY A 11 18.60 52.54 38.19
N PRO A 12 17.40 53.04 37.85
CA PRO A 12 16.24 52.21 37.48
C PRO A 12 16.51 51.31 36.25
N TRP A 13 17.40 51.72 35.36
CA TRP A 13 17.87 50.92 34.21
C TRP A 13 18.51 49.58 34.62
N ALA A 14 19.21 49.53 35.76
CA ALA A 14 19.82 48.29 36.26
C ALA A 14 18.77 47.32 36.83
N TRP A 15 17.65 47.84 37.37
CA TRP A 15 16.50 47.03 37.75
C TRP A 15 15.72 46.53 36.53
N ALA A 16 15.46 47.41 35.55
CA ALA A 16 14.83 47.02 34.29
C ALA A 16 15.62 45.95 33.54
N ALA A 17 16.95 46.08 33.45
CA ALA A 17 17.81 45.08 32.82
C ALA A 17 17.81 43.73 33.56
N ARG A 18 17.77 43.74 34.91
CA ARG A 18 17.66 42.51 35.71
C ARG A 18 16.30 41.84 35.58
N LEU A 19 15.21 42.62 35.55
CA LEU A 19 13.87 42.11 35.32
C LEU A 19 13.70 41.56 33.89
N ALA A 20 14.30 42.22 32.89
CA ALA A 20 14.35 41.72 31.52
C ALA A 20 15.15 40.41 31.42
N LEU A 21 16.30 40.31 32.09
CA LEU A 21 17.11 39.07 32.10
C LEU A 21 16.41 37.94 32.85
N LEU A 22 15.76 38.22 33.99
CA LEU A 22 14.93 37.25 34.71
C LEU A 22 13.70 36.84 33.89
N GLY A 23 13.07 37.76 33.17
CA GLY A 23 11.98 37.46 32.24
C GLY A 23 12.43 36.61 31.06
N LEU A 24 13.64 36.84 30.52
CA LEU A 24 14.23 36.03 29.46
C LEU A 24 14.56 34.61 29.96
N LEU A 25 15.15 34.49 31.14
CA LEU A 25 15.47 33.19 31.77
C LEU A 25 14.21 32.44 32.18
N ALA A 26 13.18 33.12 32.70
CA ALA A 26 11.88 32.54 32.98
C ALA A 26 11.16 32.12 31.70
N GLY A 27 11.25 32.90 30.61
CA GLY A 27 10.75 32.53 29.29
C GLY A 27 11.43 31.28 28.74
N LEU A 28 12.76 31.20 28.82
CA LEU A 28 13.55 30.02 28.44
C LEU A 28 13.23 28.78 29.31
N ALA A 29 12.90 28.97 30.59
CA ALA A 29 12.47 27.90 31.49
C ALA A 29 10.98 27.51 31.34
N ALA A 30 10.15 28.41 30.78
CA ALA A 30 8.74 28.17 30.45
C ALA A 30 8.56 27.47 29.09
N CYS A 31 9.60 27.41 28.26
CA CYS A 31 9.63 26.66 27.01
C CYS A 31 9.71 25.14 27.25
N GLY A 32 8.59 24.54 27.67
CA GLY A 32 8.32 23.10 27.52
C GLY A 32 8.98 22.18 28.55
N ARG A 33 8.24 21.86 29.62
CA ARG A 33 8.42 20.62 30.40
C ARG A 33 7.37 19.54 30.10
N GLU A 34 6.45 19.82 29.18
CA GLU A 34 5.28 19.00 28.82
C GLU A 34 5.35 18.48 27.36
N SER A 35 6.54 18.57 26.77
CA SER A 35 6.88 18.00 25.46
C SER A 35 8.41 17.98 25.33
N PRO A 36 9.06 16.88 24.89
CA PRO A 36 10.48 16.89 24.60
C PRO A 36 10.79 17.90 23.49
N ILE A 37 11.90 18.62 23.63
CA ILE A 37 12.33 19.73 22.75
C ILE A 37 12.54 19.32 21.26
N ASN A 38 12.36 18.04 20.92
CA ASN A 38 12.41 17.51 19.55
C ASN A 38 11.38 16.38 19.26
N SER A 39 10.30 16.25 20.04
CA SER A 39 9.28 15.20 19.83
C SER A 39 8.10 15.69 18.95
N PRO A 40 7.55 14.86 18.05
CA PRO A 40 6.29 15.13 17.36
C PRO A 40 5.04 14.75 18.20
N TYR A 41 5.21 14.14 19.38
CA TYR A 41 4.12 13.68 20.26
C TYR A 41 4.28 14.22 21.70
N PRO A 42 3.17 14.32 22.47
CA PRO A 42 3.21 14.66 23.90
C PRO A 42 3.96 13.62 24.74
N ASP A 43 4.39 14.02 25.94
CA ASP A 43 5.00 13.15 26.95
C ASP A 43 4.19 11.86 27.19
N GLY A 44 4.86 10.72 27.30
CA GLY A 44 4.22 9.43 27.54
C GLY A 44 3.53 8.83 26.31
N ALA A 45 3.73 9.37 25.11
CA ALA A 45 3.26 8.76 23.87
C ALA A 45 3.98 7.44 23.58
N GLU A 46 5.29 7.42 23.81
CA GLU A 46 6.20 6.28 23.63
C GLU A 46 5.84 5.06 24.48
N THR A 47 5.21 5.22 25.65
CA THR A 47 4.80 4.11 26.53
C THR A 47 3.43 3.51 26.21
N GLN A 48 2.62 4.16 25.36
CA GLN A 48 1.27 3.70 25.03
C GLN A 48 1.28 2.52 24.04
N ASN A 49 0.27 1.65 24.10
CA ASN A 49 -0.03 0.66 23.05
C ASN A 49 -0.68 1.31 21.80
N THR A 50 -0.14 2.46 21.38
CA THR A 50 -0.44 3.15 20.13
C THR A 50 0.66 2.84 19.12
N LEU A 51 0.28 2.40 17.92
CA LEU A 51 1.16 2.35 16.75
C LEU A 51 1.13 3.69 16.02
N TYR A 52 2.30 4.21 15.68
CA TYR A 52 2.51 5.45 14.95
C TYR A 52 3.06 5.15 13.56
N THR A 53 2.39 5.67 12.54
CA THR A 53 2.78 5.54 11.13
C THR A 53 2.37 6.78 10.32
N ALA A 54 2.67 6.80 9.03
CA ALA A 54 2.34 7.91 8.15
C ALA A 54 1.56 7.49 6.90
N PHE A 55 0.84 8.44 6.31
CA PHE A 55 0.42 8.41 4.91
C PHE A 55 1.20 9.48 4.12
N THR A 56 1.72 9.09 2.96
CA THR A 56 2.69 9.89 2.20
C THR A 56 2.05 10.80 1.15
N ARG A 57 0.73 10.73 0.99
CA ARG A 57 -0.03 11.46 -0.03
C ARG A 57 -1.06 12.40 0.64
N ASN A 58 -2.21 12.58 0.01
CA ASN A 58 -3.38 13.15 0.66
C ASN A 58 -4.06 12.07 1.54
N SER A 59 -5.08 12.44 2.31
CA SER A 59 -5.95 11.42 2.92
C SER A 59 -6.59 10.53 1.84
N PRO A 60 -6.85 9.24 2.13
CA PRO A 60 -7.50 8.33 1.17
C PRO A 60 -8.85 8.89 0.72
N LYS A 61 -9.17 8.68 -0.56
CA LYS A 61 -10.33 9.34 -1.18
C LYS A 61 -11.65 8.66 -0.81
N TYR A 62 -11.66 7.34 -0.72
CA TYR A 62 -12.85 6.56 -0.40
C TYR A 62 -12.60 5.59 0.76
N LEU A 63 -13.28 5.85 1.88
CA LEU A 63 -13.41 4.88 2.98
C LEU A 63 -14.75 4.14 2.95
N ASP A 64 -15.64 4.47 2.01
CA ASP A 64 -16.83 3.70 1.69
C ASP A 64 -16.44 2.44 0.88
N PRO A 65 -16.75 1.22 1.36
CA PRO A 65 -16.35 -0.03 0.69
C PRO A 65 -16.92 -0.15 -0.72
N ALA A 66 -18.07 0.44 -1.01
CA ALA A 66 -18.68 0.38 -2.34
C ALA A 66 -17.96 1.29 -3.36
N SER A 67 -17.15 2.26 -2.91
CA SER A 67 -16.35 3.16 -3.76
C SER A 67 -14.84 2.90 -3.69
N SER A 68 -14.35 2.24 -2.64
CA SER A 68 -12.93 2.00 -2.40
C SER A 68 -12.36 0.95 -3.36
N TYR A 69 -11.20 1.29 -3.95
CA TYR A 69 -10.40 0.41 -4.82
C TYR A 69 -8.91 0.79 -4.85
N SER A 70 -8.46 1.71 -3.97
CA SER A 70 -7.09 2.23 -3.95
C SER A 70 -6.26 1.59 -2.83
N VAL A 71 -4.99 1.27 -3.09
CA VAL A 71 -4.09 0.63 -2.11
C VAL A 71 -3.96 1.44 -0.80
N ASP A 72 -3.94 2.76 -0.88
CA ASP A 72 -3.89 3.69 0.27
C ASP A 72 -5.17 3.73 1.13
N GLU A 73 -6.29 3.22 0.60
CA GLU A 73 -7.53 3.06 1.37
C GLU A 73 -7.53 1.77 2.20
N THR A 74 -6.73 0.76 1.80
CA THR A 74 -6.77 -0.58 2.39
C THR A 74 -6.37 -0.70 3.87
N PRO A 75 -5.42 0.09 4.43
CA PRO A 75 -5.13 0.08 5.88
C PRO A 75 -6.33 0.45 6.74
N TYR A 76 -7.31 1.16 6.17
CA TYR A 76 -8.54 1.56 6.85
C TYR A 76 -9.66 0.57 6.56
N THR A 77 -9.96 0.31 5.28
CA THR A 77 -11.14 -0.48 4.90
C THR A 77 -11.05 -1.94 5.38
N TYR A 78 -9.90 -2.60 5.24
CA TYR A 78 -9.70 -4.00 5.68
C TYR A 78 -9.52 -4.15 7.21
N ASN A 79 -9.46 -3.05 7.95
CA ASN A 79 -9.32 -3.06 9.42
C ASN A 79 -10.57 -2.55 10.16
N ILE A 80 -11.53 -1.97 9.43
CA ILE A 80 -12.79 -1.43 9.97
C ILE A 80 -14.00 -2.26 9.50
N TYR A 81 -13.99 -2.69 8.23
CA TYR A 81 -15.00 -3.61 7.69
C TYR A 81 -14.48 -5.05 7.75
N GLU A 82 -15.42 -6.00 7.85
CA GLU A 82 -15.12 -7.42 7.93
C GLU A 82 -15.76 -8.12 6.74
N THR A 83 -14.95 -8.64 5.83
CA THR A 83 -15.41 -9.43 4.69
C THR A 83 -15.88 -10.81 5.13
N LEU A 84 -16.62 -11.53 4.27
CA LEU A 84 -17.09 -12.89 4.58
C LEU A 84 -15.90 -13.85 4.76
N TYR A 85 -14.93 -13.73 3.86
CA TYR A 85 -13.68 -14.50 3.86
C TYR A 85 -12.46 -13.55 3.98
N GLY A 86 -11.27 -14.12 4.12
CA GLY A 86 -9.98 -13.43 4.16
C GLY A 86 -8.86 -14.40 3.78
N TYR A 87 -7.61 -14.00 3.96
CA TYR A 87 -6.45 -14.87 3.73
C TYR A 87 -5.70 -15.12 5.03
N ASP A 88 -5.15 -16.32 5.20
CA ASP A 88 -4.21 -16.60 6.28
C ASP A 88 -2.99 -15.67 6.15
N TYR A 89 -2.65 -15.00 7.24
CA TYR A 89 -1.61 -13.98 7.27
C TYR A 89 -0.20 -14.56 6.99
N LEU A 90 0.09 -15.76 7.50
CA LEU A 90 1.43 -16.35 7.49
C LEU A 90 1.60 -17.46 6.44
N GLN A 91 0.57 -18.26 6.14
CA GLN A 91 0.68 -19.40 5.22
C GLN A 91 0.84 -18.99 3.75
N ARG A 92 1.66 -19.73 3.00
CA ARG A 92 1.75 -19.69 1.52
C ARG A 92 1.75 -21.13 0.95
N PRO A 93 1.19 -21.40 -0.25
CA PRO A 93 0.37 -20.51 -1.09
C PRO A 93 -0.82 -19.90 -0.33
N TYR A 94 -1.30 -18.74 -0.77
CA TYR A 94 -2.26 -17.94 0.00
C TYR A 94 -3.57 -18.69 0.24
N LYS A 95 -3.80 -19.08 1.49
CA LYS A 95 -4.93 -19.89 1.94
C LYS A 95 -6.12 -18.99 2.27
N LEU A 96 -7.23 -19.15 1.55
CA LEU A 96 -8.50 -18.49 1.86
C LEU A 96 -9.06 -19.06 3.18
N ILE A 97 -9.52 -18.20 4.09
CA ILE A 97 -10.07 -18.54 5.41
C ILE A 97 -11.40 -17.84 5.69
N PRO A 98 -12.32 -18.44 6.48
CA PRO A 98 -13.57 -17.79 6.87
C PRO A 98 -13.34 -16.71 7.94
N ARG A 99 -13.98 -15.54 7.77
CA ARG A 99 -13.97 -14.42 8.73
C ARG A 99 -15.34 -14.26 9.39
N ALA A 100 -16.19 -13.38 8.85
CA ALA A 100 -17.58 -13.24 9.29
C ALA A 100 -18.43 -14.44 8.90
N ALA A 101 -18.04 -15.19 7.86
CA ALA A 101 -18.61 -16.51 7.58
C ALA A 101 -18.15 -17.56 8.60
N ALA A 102 -18.98 -18.56 8.87
CA ALA A 102 -18.63 -19.72 9.70
C ALA A 102 -17.64 -20.66 8.99
N SER A 103 -17.84 -20.86 7.68
CA SER A 103 -17.10 -21.79 6.81
C SER A 103 -16.97 -21.21 5.40
N ILE A 104 -16.15 -21.85 4.55
CA ILE A 104 -16.13 -21.61 3.10
C ILE A 104 -16.84 -22.80 2.46
N ASP A 105 -18.14 -22.67 2.29
CA ASP A 105 -19.00 -23.73 1.75
C ASP A 105 -18.93 -23.76 0.21
N ALA A 106 -19.01 -24.96 -0.38
CA ALA A 106 -19.04 -25.10 -1.84
C ALA A 106 -20.43 -24.69 -2.39
N PRO A 107 -20.50 -23.97 -3.53
CA PRO A 107 -21.79 -23.61 -4.13
C PRO A 107 -22.55 -24.85 -4.62
N SER A 108 -23.88 -24.76 -4.59
CA SER A 108 -24.73 -25.67 -5.35
C SER A 108 -24.89 -25.17 -6.79
N TYR A 109 -25.01 -26.08 -7.75
CA TYR A 109 -25.07 -25.75 -9.17
C TYR A 109 -26.45 -26.02 -9.76
N LEU A 110 -26.92 -25.13 -10.63
CA LEU A 110 -28.19 -25.25 -11.33
C LEU A 110 -28.00 -25.24 -12.85
N ASP A 111 -28.83 -26.00 -13.57
CA ASP A 111 -28.91 -25.93 -15.03
C ASP A 111 -29.80 -24.76 -15.53
N ALA A 112 -29.88 -24.59 -16.84
CA ALA A 112 -30.68 -23.54 -17.48
C ALA A 112 -32.21 -23.74 -17.35
N GLN A 113 -32.68 -24.70 -16.55
CA GLN A 113 -34.07 -24.89 -16.14
C GLN A 113 -34.23 -24.77 -14.61
N GLY A 114 -33.18 -24.35 -13.89
CA GLY A 114 -33.18 -24.21 -12.43
C GLY A 114 -33.11 -25.55 -11.68
N ARG A 115 -32.76 -26.65 -12.35
CA ARG A 115 -32.65 -27.98 -11.72
C ARG A 115 -31.25 -28.18 -11.13
N PRO A 116 -31.12 -28.78 -9.92
CA PRO A 116 -29.82 -29.09 -9.34
C PRO A 116 -28.95 -30.01 -10.21
N LEU A 117 -27.67 -29.68 -10.28
CA LEU A 117 -26.59 -30.45 -10.91
C LEU A 117 -25.64 -31.01 -9.84
N PRO A 118 -24.95 -32.13 -10.11
CA PRO A 118 -23.93 -32.65 -9.19
C PRO A 118 -22.67 -31.76 -9.19
N ALA A 119 -21.86 -31.85 -8.14
CA ALA A 119 -20.70 -30.98 -7.91
C ALA A 119 -19.58 -31.12 -8.98
N ASP A 120 -19.52 -32.27 -9.65
CA ASP A 120 -18.60 -32.61 -10.73
C ASP A 120 -19.15 -32.31 -12.14
N ALA A 121 -20.30 -31.67 -12.24
CA ALA A 121 -20.89 -31.30 -13.53
C ALA A 121 -19.94 -30.39 -14.37
N PRO A 122 -19.91 -30.55 -15.71
CA PRO A 122 -19.14 -29.69 -16.61
C PRO A 122 -19.47 -28.22 -16.42
N GLY A 123 -18.44 -27.35 -16.43
CA GLY A 123 -18.60 -25.91 -16.19
C GLY A 123 -19.51 -25.22 -17.21
N GLU A 124 -19.58 -25.77 -18.41
CA GLU A 124 -20.40 -25.32 -19.54
C GLU A 124 -21.87 -25.73 -19.42
N ALA A 125 -22.19 -26.72 -18.58
CA ALA A 125 -23.57 -27.19 -18.34
C ALA A 125 -24.27 -26.43 -17.19
N ILE A 126 -23.49 -25.74 -16.35
CA ILE A 126 -23.95 -25.00 -15.19
C ILE A 126 -24.39 -23.60 -15.62
N ALA A 127 -25.66 -23.27 -15.43
CA ALA A 127 -26.21 -21.95 -15.75
C ALA A 127 -26.15 -20.99 -14.55
N GLU A 128 -26.21 -21.50 -13.33
CA GLU A 128 -26.00 -20.73 -12.10
C GLU A 128 -25.22 -21.50 -11.04
N SER A 129 -24.42 -20.77 -10.26
CA SER A 129 -23.81 -21.22 -9.01
C SER A 129 -24.45 -20.45 -7.85
N VAL A 130 -24.98 -21.17 -6.87
CA VAL A 130 -25.70 -20.63 -5.71
C VAL A 130 -24.87 -20.87 -4.45
N TYR A 131 -24.35 -19.78 -3.89
CA TYR A 131 -23.58 -19.75 -2.65
C TYR A 131 -24.51 -19.41 -1.50
N ASP A 132 -24.77 -20.39 -0.62
CA ASP A 132 -25.45 -20.16 0.66
C ASP A 132 -24.40 -20.04 1.75
N ILE A 133 -24.19 -18.82 2.25
CA ILE A 133 -23.08 -18.46 3.12
C ILE A 133 -23.60 -18.21 4.53
N HIS A 134 -23.24 -19.11 5.44
CA HIS A 134 -23.57 -19.02 6.85
C HIS A 134 -22.66 -18.00 7.56
N ILE A 135 -23.24 -16.91 8.06
CA ILE A 135 -22.60 -15.85 8.85
C ILE A 135 -22.56 -16.27 10.32
N ARG A 136 -21.48 -15.94 11.04
CA ARG A 136 -21.38 -16.21 12.48
C ARG A 136 -22.35 -15.31 13.27
N PRO A 137 -23.19 -15.86 14.15
CA PRO A 137 -24.02 -15.05 15.04
C PRO A 137 -23.18 -14.31 16.08
N GLY A 138 -23.71 -13.21 16.59
CA GLY A 138 -23.07 -12.41 17.64
C GLY A 138 -22.01 -11.42 17.18
N ILE A 139 -21.66 -11.37 15.89
CA ILE A 139 -20.82 -10.28 15.33
C ILE A 139 -21.60 -8.96 15.44
N ARG A 140 -20.95 -7.87 15.88
CA ARG A 140 -21.61 -6.58 16.10
C ARG A 140 -20.86 -5.42 15.44
N PHE A 141 -21.62 -4.43 14.98
CA PHE A 141 -21.04 -3.17 14.51
C PHE A 141 -20.39 -2.38 15.65
N GLN A 142 -19.34 -1.63 15.31
CA GLN A 142 -18.69 -0.65 16.17
C GLN A 142 -19.72 0.33 16.79
N PRO A 143 -19.46 0.89 17.99
CA PRO A 143 -20.32 1.91 18.58
C PRO A 143 -20.46 3.13 17.64
N HIS A 144 -21.69 3.48 17.25
CA HIS A 144 -21.93 4.56 16.30
C HIS A 144 -23.24 5.34 16.57
N PRO A 145 -23.30 6.66 16.32
CA PRO A 145 -24.53 7.46 16.50
C PRO A 145 -25.72 7.00 15.65
N ALA A 146 -25.48 6.43 14.47
CA ALA A 146 -26.54 5.90 13.60
C ALA A 146 -27.40 4.80 14.26
N PHE A 147 -26.85 4.10 15.25
CA PHE A 147 -27.53 3.07 16.03
C PHE A 147 -28.08 3.57 17.37
N ALA A 148 -27.85 4.83 17.75
CA ALA A 148 -28.31 5.38 19.02
C ALA A 148 -29.84 5.39 19.09
N ARG A 149 -30.38 4.92 20.22
CA ARG A 149 -31.82 4.83 20.48
C ARG A 149 -32.24 5.62 21.70
N GLU A 150 -33.47 6.10 21.68
CA GLU A 150 -34.20 6.55 22.86
C GLU A 150 -34.93 5.38 23.56
N ALA A 151 -35.47 5.63 24.75
CA ALA A 151 -36.10 4.60 25.59
C ALA A 151 -37.40 4.00 25.01
N ASP A 152 -37.99 4.66 24.02
CA ASP A 152 -39.14 4.19 23.23
C ASP A 152 -38.73 3.37 21.98
N GLY A 153 -37.42 3.23 21.74
CA GLY A 153 -36.87 2.58 20.55
C GLY A 153 -36.75 3.47 19.31
N ALA A 154 -37.11 4.76 19.38
CA ALA A 154 -36.84 5.72 18.31
C ALA A 154 -35.33 5.92 18.11
N TYR A 155 -34.90 6.38 16.93
CA TYR A 155 -33.50 6.70 16.66
C TYR A 155 -33.18 8.12 17.16
N THR A 156 -32.20 8.26 18.07
CA THR A 156 -31.83 9.56 18.68
C THR A 156 -31.55 10.66 17.66
N TYR A 157 -30.92 10.31 16.52
CA TYR A 157 -30.44 11.25 15.52
C TYR A 157 -31.07 11.04 14.13
N TYR A 158 -32.33 10.59 14.08
CA TYR A 158 -33.09 10.51 12.82
C TYR A 158 -34.62 10.66 13.01
N PRO A 159 -35.27 11.65 12.37
CA PRO A 159 -34.69 12.76 11.62
C PRO A 159 -34.11 13.84 12.56
N LEU A 160 -32.94 14.38 12.23
CA LEU A 160 -32.40 15.57 12.91
C LEU A 160 -33.28 16.80 12.66
N LYS A 161 -33.50 17.59 13.70
CA LYS A 161 -34.19 18.88 13.62
C LYS A 161 -33.23 19.99 13.21
N PRO A 162 -33.73 21.12 12.66
CA PRO A 162 -32.89 22.30 12.41
C PRO A 162 -32.10 22.72 13.67
N GLY A 163 -30.80 22.93 13.50
CA GLY A 163 -29.87 23.26 14.59
C GLY A 163 -29.22 22.06 15.30
N GLU A 164 -29.77 20.84 15.22
CA GLU A 164 -29.18 19.67 15.91
C GLU A 164 -27.85 19.19 15.29
N LEU A 165 -27.49 19.69 14.09
CA LEU A 165 -26.21 19.46 13.41
C LEU A 165 -25.20 20.60 13.61
N ASP A 166 -25.53 21.64 14.39
CA ASP A 166 -24.62 22.77 14.59
C ASP A 166 -23.50 22.42 15.59
N GLY A 167 -22.29 22.87 15.25
CA GLY A 167 -21.06 22.48 15.94
C GLY A 167 -20.59 21.05 15.70
N LYS A 168 -21.28 20.23 14.88
CA LYS A 168 -20.93 18.81 14.65
C LYS A 168 -20.17 18.60 13.33
N SER A 169 -18.94 18.12 13.38
CA SER A 169 -18.12 17.76 12.21
C SER A 169 -17.43 16.39 12.36
N SER A 170 -17.48 15.80 13.56
CA SER A 170 -17.05 14.45 13.89
C SER A 170 -18.23 13.60 14.37
N VAL A 171 -18.15 12.27 14.18
CA VAL A 171 -19.10 11.34 14.82
C VAL A 171 -18.97 11.34 16.34
N THR A 172 -17.83 11.78 16.88
CA THR A 172 -17.61 11.96 18.33
C THR A 172 -18.42 13.11 18.92
N ASP A 173 -18.96 14.02 18.10
CA ASP A 173 -19.75 15.17 18.55
C ASP A 173 -21.21 14.78 18.90
N PHE A 174 -21.55 13.49 18.74
CA PHE A 174 -22.83 12.89 19.04
C PHE A 174 -22.68 12.02 20.32
N PRO A 175 -23.10 12.52 21.50
CA PRO A 175 -22.74 11.90 22.79
C PRO A 175 -23.43 10.56 23.08
N LYS A 176 -24.51 10.21 22.36
CA LYS A 176 -25.08 8.86 22.41
C LYS A 176 -24.56 8.04 21.23
N THR A 177 -24.19 6.79 21.49
CA THR A 177 -23.92 5.79 20.44
C THR A 177 -24.74 4.53 20.72
N GLY A 178 -24.87 3.66 19.73
CA GLY A 178 -25.43 2.33 19.89
C GLY A 178 -24.65 1.29 19.08
N THR A 179 -25.09 0.04 19.15
CA THR A 179 -24.57 -1.08 18.35
C THR A 179 -25.68 -2.13 18.20
N ARG A 180 -25.74 -2.79 17.04
CA ARG A 180 -26.54 -3.99 16.83
C ARG A 180 -25.69 -5.12 16.25
N GLU A 181 -26.29 -6.30 16.21
CA GLU A 181 -25.75 -7.45 15.51
C GLU A 181 -25.71 -7.21 13.99
N LEU A 182 -24.73 -7.84 13.35
CA LEU A 182 -24.61 -8.01 11.90
C LEU A 182 -25.62 -9.06 11.41
N THR A 183 -26.29 -8.80 10.29
CA THR A 183 -27.17 -9.79 9.65
C THR A 183 -26.87 -9.93 8.16
N ALA A 184 -27.41 -10.98 7.52
CA ALA A 184 -27.33 -11.17 6.07
C ALA A 184 -27.85 -9.95 5.28
N ASP A 185 -28.85 -9.24 5.81
CA ASP A 185 -29.37 -7.99 5.21
C ASP A 185 -28.31 -6.89 5.05
N ASP A 186 -27.26 -6.85 5.88
CA ASP A 186 -26.19 -5.85 5.75
C ASP A 186 -25.26 -6.13 4.55
N TYR A 187 -25.11 -7.40 4.20
CA TYR A 187 -24.44 -7.82 2.98
C TYR A 187 -25.35 -7.63 1.76
N VAL A 188 -26.63 -7.99 1.86
CA VAL A 188 -27.63 -7.68 0.81
C VAL A 188 -27.65 -6.18 0.52
N TYR A 189 -27.65 -5.33 1.55
CA TYR A 189 -27.60 -3.89 1.40
C TYR A 189 -26.29 -3.44 0.76
N ALA A 190 -25.13 -3.95 1.20
CA ALA A 190 -23.83 -3.67 0.57
C ALA A 190 -23.81 -3.98 -0.94
N PHE A 191 -24.31 -5.15 -1.37
CA PHE A 191 -24.41 -5.49 -2.79
C PHE A 191 -25.39 -4.56 -3.55
N ARG A 192 -26.51 -4.16 -2.95
CA ARG A 192 -27.42 -3.16 -3.54
C ARG A 192 -26.74 -1.78 -3.70
N ARG A 193 -25.85 -1.39 -2.77
CA ARG A 193 -25.08 -0.14 -2.86
C ARG A 193 -24.10 -0.09 -4.03
N LEU A 194 -23.52 -1.23 -4.43
CA LEU A 194 -22.68 -1.30 -5.63
C LEU A 194 -23.45 -0.86 -6.89
N ALA A 195 -24.77 -1.11 -6.95
CA ALA A 195 -25.64 -0.75 -8.06
C ALA A 195 -26.27 0.66 -7.94
N ASN A 196 -26.05 1.39 -6.83
CA ASN A 196 -26.63 2.71 -6.61
C ASN A 196 -25.91 3.77 -7.47
N PRO A 197 -26.58 4.43 -8.43
CA PRO A 197 -25.94 5.38 -9.35
C PRO A 197 -25.46 6.69 -8.70
N ARG A 198 -25.73 6.90 -7.40
CA ARG A 198 -25.16 7.99 -6.60
C ARG A 198 -23.80 7.64 -5.99
N ILE A 199 -23.42 6.35 -6.00
CA ILE A 199 -22.16 5.81 -5.49
C ILE A 199 -21.27 5.50 -6.69
N VAL A 200 -20.00 5.93 -6.64
CA VAL A 200 -19.04 5.65 -7.71
C VAL A 200 -18.37 4.32 -7.42
N SER A 201 -19.00 3.21 -7.84
CA SER A 201 -18.48 1.87 -7.63
C SER A 201 -17.67 1.37 -8.84
N PRO A 202 -16.33 1.18 -8.73
CA PRO A 202 -15.51 0.72 -9.85
C PRO A 202 -15.83 -0.72 -10.29
N ILE A 203 -16.29 -1.56 -9.36
CA ILE A 203 -16.54 -2.99 -9.59
C ILE A 203 -17.95 -3.29 -10.12
N TYR A 204 -18.86 -2.31 -10.16
CA TYR A 204 -20.28 -2.52 -10.47
C TYR A 204 -20.51 -3.28 -11.78
N SER A 205 -19.89 -2.85 -12.89
CA SER A 205 -20.12 -3.45 -14.21
C SER A 205 -19.74 -4.93 -14.22
N LEU A 206 -18.56 -5.27 -13.68
CA LEU A 206 -18.09 -6.66 -13.59
C LEU A 206 -19.00 -7.49 -12.68
N MET A 207 -19.39 -6.96 -11.52
CA MET A 207 -20.30 -7.65 -10.61
C MET A 207 -21.69 -7.86 -11.24
N ALA A 208 -22.19 -6.90 -12.03
CA ALA A 208 -23.47 -6.99 -12.72
C ALA A 208 -23.48 -8.01 -13.88
N ASP A 209 -22.32 -8.24 -14.50
CA ASP A 209 -22.14 -9.28 -15.52
C ASP A 209 -22.15 -10.69 -14.92
N TYR A 210 -21.69 -10.88 -13.68
CA TYR A 210 -21.71 -12.18 -12.98
C TYR A 210 -22.96 -12.42 -12.12
N VAL A 211 -23.42 -11.46 -11.31
CA VAL A 211 -24.53 -11.68 -10.35
C VAL A 211 -25.90 -11.64 -11.06
N VAL A 212 -26.77 -12.60 -10.73
CA VAL A 212 -28.11 -12.74 -11.33
C VAL A 212 -28.98 -11.51 -11.06
N GLY A 213 -29.61 -10.95 -12.09
CA GLY A 213 -30.52 -9.79 -11.98
C GLY A 213 -29.87 -8.43 -11.65
N MET A 214 -28.63 -8.39 -11.15
CA MET A 214 -28.00 -7.16 -10.63
C MET A 214 -27.89 -6.03 -11.66
N LYS A 215 -27.65 -6.34 -12.94
CA LYS A 215 -27.66 -5.33 -14.01
C LYS A 215 -29.03 -4.64 -14.15
N ALA A 216 -30.11 -5.41 -14.16
CA ALA A 216 -31.47 -4.88 -14.29
C ALA A 216 -31.85 -4.03 -13.06
N TYR A 217 -31.37 -4.42 -11.88
CA TYR A 217 -31.52 -3.64 -10.66
C TYR A 217 -30.82 -2.26 -10.73
N GLY A 218 -29.56 -2.20 -11.17
CA GLY A 218 -28.87 -0.93 -11.38
C GLY A 218 -29.42 -0.10 -12.56
N ASP A 219 -29.99 -0.76 -13.58
CA ASP A 219 -30.75 -0.08 -14.63
C ASP A 219 -32.01 0.61 -14.04
N HIS A 220 -32.77 -0.10 -13.20
CA HIS A 220 -33.93 0.46 -12.49
C HIS A 220 -33.57 1.58 -11.51
N LEU A 221 -32.53 1.42 -10.69
CA LEU A 221 -32.08 2.49 -9.77
C LEU A 221 -31.68 3.77 -10.51
N ARG A 222 -31.21 3.69 -11.76
CA ARG A 222 -30.96 4.86 -12.62
C ARG A 222 -32.24 5.56 -13.04
N GLU A 223 -33.33 4.84 -13.27
CA GLU A 223 -34.65 5.43 -13.52
C GLU A 223 -35.20 6.13 -12.28
N VAL A 224 -35.08 5.49 -11.10
CA VAL A 224 -35.48 6.07 -9.81
C VAL A 224 -34.69 7.34 -9.49
N ASP A 225 -33.37 7.33 -9.68
CA ASP A 225 -32.53 8.52 -9.47
C ASP A 225 -32.90 9.66 -10.43
N GLN A 226 -33.08 9.34 -11.72
CA GLN A 226 -33.51 10.33 -12.71
C GLN A 226 -34.89 10.91 -12.39
N ALA A 227 -35.84 10.09 -11.93
CA ALA A 227 -37.17 10.54 -11.53
C ALA A 227 -37.09 11.49 -10.33
N GLN A 228 -36.35 11.13 -9.28
CA GLN A 228 -36.16 11.97 -8.09
C GLN A 228 -35.46 13.30 -8.44
N ARG A 229 -34.44 13.29 -9.32
CA ARG A 229 -33.71 14.51 -9.73
C ARG A 229 -34.57 15.52 -10.49
N ARG A 230 -35.70 15.14 -11.11
CA ARG A 230 -36.59 16.08 -11.83
C ARG A 230 -37.17 17.18 -10.93
N GLY A 231 -37.23 16.97 -9.62
CA GLY A 231 -37.68 17.97 -8.64
C GLY A 231 -36.58 18.92 -8.13
N PHE A 232 -35.34 18.79 -8.59
CA PHE A 232 -34.17 19.49 -8.02
C PHE A 232 -33.36 20.24 -9.08
N ALA A 233 -32.57 21.22 -8.63
CA ALA A 233 -31.74 22.02 -9.52
C ALA A 233 -30.57 21.19 -10.13
N PRO A 234 -30.18 21.41 -11.40
CA PRO A 234 -29.01 20.76 -11.97
C PRO A 234 -27.75 20.98 -11.12
N GLY A 235 -27.05 19.90 -10.78
CA GLY A 235 -25.86 19.94 -9.92
C GLY A 235 -26.13 20.02 -8.41
N GLN A 236 -27.40 20.01 -7.97
CA GLN A 236 -27.72 19.91 -6.54
C GLN A 236 -27.14 18.62 -5.93
N ARG A 237 -26.36 18.79 -4.85
CA ARG A 237 -25.65 17.69 -4.17
C ARG A 237 -26.48 16.98 -3.10
N GLU A 238 -27.32 17.72 -2.39
CA GLU A 238 -28.20 17.15 -1.37
C GLU A 238 -29.49 16.66 -2.03
N LEU A 239 -29.66 15.33 -2.05
CA LEU A 239 -30.83 14.63 -2.56
C LEU A 239 -31.45 13.81 -1.42
N PRO A 240 -32.77 13.55 -1.43
CA PRO A 240 -33.42 12.66 -0.45
C PRO A 240 -32.77 11.28 -0.43
N TRP A 241 -32.75 10.64 0.74
CA TRP A 241 -32.24 9.28 0.92
C TRP A 241 -32.90 8.31 -0.07
N MET A 242 -32.09 7.50 -0.75
CA MET A 242 -32.56 6.39 -1.57
C MET A 242 -32.50 5.13 -0.70
N ASP A 243 -33.65 4.72 -0.16
CA ASP A 243 -33.74 3.55 0.69
C ASP A 243 -33.69 2.26 -0.13
N LEU A 244 -32.48 1.76 -0.38
CA LEU A 244 -32.21 0.54 -1.17
C LEU A 244 -32.82 -0.74 -0.57
N ARG A 245 -33.51 -0.67 0.58
CA ARG A 245 -34.23 -1.81 1.16
C ARG A 245 -35.58 -2.04 0.47
N ALA A 246 -36.21 -0.98 -0.04
CA ALA A 246 -37.53 -1.04 -0.67
C ALA A 246 -37.54 -1.94 -1.92
N ASP A 247 -36.53 -1.80 -2.78
CA ASP A 247 -36.37 -2.54 -4.02
C ASP A 247 -35.20 -3.54 -3.90
N GLY A 248 -35.38 -4.76 -4.39
CA GLY A 248 -34.38 -5.83 -4.37
C GLY A 248 -34.29 -6.61 -5.67
N PHE A 249 -33.39 -7.59 -5.73
CA PHE A 249 -33.16 -8.44 -6.89
C PHE A 249 -32.78 -9.87 -6.47
N GLU A 250 -33.02 -10.85 -7.34
CA GLU A 250 -32.87 -12.28 -6.98
C GLU A 250 -31.44 -12.73 -6.68
N GLY A 251 -30.44 -12.01 -7.18
CA GLY A 251 -29.03 -12.42 -7.11
C GLY A 251 -28.38 -12.35 -5.74
N VAL A 252 -28.92 -11.57 -4.79
CA VAL A 252 -28.40 -11.46 -3.42
C VAL A 252 -29.55 -11.32 -2.43
N GLN A 253 -29.70 -12.29 -1.53
CA GLN A 253 -30.85 -12.43 -0.64
C GLN A 253 -30.42 -12.87 0.77
N ALA A 254 -31.09 -12.32 1.80
CA ALA A 254 -31.09 -12.91 3.13
C ALA A 254 -32.12 -14.03 3.14
N VAL A 255 -31.68 -15.28 3.37
CA VAL A 255 -32.59 -16.44 3.53
C VAL A 255 -33.15 -16.45 4.95
N ASP A 256 -32.31 -16.06 5.91
CA ASP A 256 -32.64 -15.76 7.30
C ASP A 256 -31.67 -14.67 7.82
N ALA A 257 -31.65 -14.41 9.13
CA ALA A 257 -30.79 -13.39 9.72
C ALA A 257 -29.28 -13.63 9.55
N HIS A 258 -28.85 -14.88 9.38
CA HIS A 258 -27.44 -15.29 9.31
C HIS A 258 -27.09 -16.06 8.04
N THR A 259 -28.05 -16.45 7.19
CA THR A 259 -27.78 -17.11 5.90
C THR A 259 -27.91 -16.14 4.72
N LEU A 260 -26.78 -15.82 4.07
CA LEU A 260 -26.71 -14.99 2.86
C LEU A 260 -26.64 -15.87 1.60
N ARG A 261 -27.64 -15.77 0.72
CA ARG A 261 -27.64 -16.40 -0.60
C ARG A 261 -27.12 -15.44 -1.66
N ILE A 262 -26.17 -15.90 -2.48
CA ILE A 262 -25.71 -15.22 -3.70
C ILE A 262 -25.85 -16.16 -4.90
N ARG A 263 -26.48 -15.68 -5.98
CA ARG A 263 -26.62 -16.40 -7.27
C ARG A 263 -25.75 -15.76 -8.33
N VAL A 264 -24.79 -16.53 -8.84
CA VAL A 264 -23.81 -16.16 -9.87
C VAL A 264 -24.13 -16.91 -11.16
N LYS A 265 -24.03 -16.24 -12.31
CA LYS A 265 -24.22 -16.83 -13.65
C LYS A 265 -23.03 -17.73 -14.01
N GLY A 266 -23.32 -18.92 -14.53
CA GLY A 266 -22.31 -19.92 -14.88
C GLY A 266 -21.65 -20.59 -13.66
N LYS A 267 -20.55 -21.32 -13.90
CA LYS A 267 -19.59 -21.75 -12.86
C LYS A 267 -18.42 -20.77 -12.81
N TYR A 268 -18.20 -20.11 -11.68
CA TYR A 268 -17.06 -19.18 -11.51
C TYR A 268 -16.40 -19.35 -10.14
N PRO A 269 -15.50 -20.35 -9.95
CA PRO A 269 -14.88 -20.65 -8.66
C PRO A 269 -14.16 -19.46 -8.01
N GLN A 270 -13.64 -18.54 -8.82
CA GLN A 270 -12.91 -17.35 -8.38
C GLN A 270 -13.77 -16.35 -7.61
N PHE A 271 -15.11 -16.44 -7.71
CA PHE A 271 -16.04 -15.57 -6.97
C PHE A 271 -15.77 -15.56 -5.45
N LYS A 272 -15.32 -16.68 -4.88
CA LYS A 272 -14.94 -16.79 -3.46
C LYS A 272 -13.82 -15.81 -3.06
N TYR A 273 -12.90 -15.46 -3.96
CA TYR A 273 -11.85 -14.50 -3.65
C TYR A 273 -12.38 -13.05 -3.62
N TRP A 274 -13.42 -12.73 -4.41
CA TRP A 274 -14.10 -11.42 -4.34
C TRP A 274 -14.82 -11.24 -3.00
N LEU A 275 -15.33 -12.31 -2.40
CA LEU A 275 -15.94 -12.32 -1.06
C LEU A 275 -14.92 -12.11 0.09
N ALA A 276 -13.63 -11.99 -0.24
CA ALA A 276 -12.55 -11.53 0.64
C ALA A 276 -12.11 -10.08 0.36
N MET A 277 -12.76 -9.35 -0.56
CA MET A 277 -12.44 -7.97 -0.91
C MET A 277 -13.45 -7.00 -0.30
N THR A 278 -12.99 -5.84 0.17
CA THR A 278 -13.82 -4.93 0.99
C THR A 278 -15.09 -4.43 0.32
N PHE A 279 -15.21 -4.43 -1.01
CA PHE A 279 -16.44 -4.05 -1.70
C PHE A 279 -17.61 -5.02 -1.48
N THR A 280 -17.38 -6.23 -0.94
CA THR A 280 -18.44 -7.15 -0.47
C THR A 280 -18.61 -7.14 1.06
N ALA A 281 -17.97 -6.23 1.79
CA ALA A 281 -18.09 -6.15 3.24
C ALA A 281 -19.42 -5.47 3.66
N PRO A 282 -19.96 -5.76 4.86
CA PRO A 282 -21.32 -5.39 5.21
C PRO A 282 -21.42 -3.89 5.50
N VAL A 283 -22.52 -3.27 5.08
CA VAL A 283 -22.77 -1.84 5.30
C VAL A 283 -24.12 -1.67 5.99
N PRO A 284 -24.15 -1.09 7.20
CA PRO A 284 -25.40 -0.91 7.93
C PRO A 284 -26.21 0.22 7.32
N TRP A 285 -27.42 -0.09 6.85
CA TRP A 285 -28.32 0.86 6.21
C TRP A 285 -28.63 2.09 7.08
N GLU A 286 -28.59 1.94 8.41
CA GLU A 286 -28.76 3.07 9.33
C GLU A 286 -27.67 4.13 9.18
N ALA A 287 -26.43 3.75 8.84
CA ALA A 287 -25.31 4.68 8.67
C ALA A 287 -25.48 5.50 7.38
N GLU A 288 -25.86 4.87 6.26
CA GLU A 288 -26.16 5.62 5.04
C GLU A 288 -27.36 6.55 5.25
N ARG A 289 -28.44 6.08 5.87
CA ARG A 289 -29.58 6.91 6.26
C ARG A 289 -29.16 8.09 7.16
N PHE A 290 -28.33 7.85 8.17
CA PHE A 290 -27.83 8.89 9.09
C PHE A 290 -27.04 9.97 8.34
N TYR A 291 -26.13 9.57 7.45
CA TYR A 291 -25.30 10.48 6.64
C TYR A 291 -26.04 11.12 5.45
N SER A 292 -27.18 10.57 5.02
CA SER A 292 -28.02 11.16 3.96
C SER A 292 -28.81 12.40 4.39
N GLN A 293 -28.79 12.75 5.68
CA GLN A 293 -29.54 13.89 6.22
C GLN A 293 -28.93 15.23 5.74
N PRO A 294 -29.75 16.27 5.50
CA PRO A 294 -29.28 17.57 5.03
C PRO A 294 -28.14 18.14 5.89
N GLY A 295 -27.16 18.77 5.26
CA GLY A 295 -25.97 19.32 5.90
C GLY A 295 -24.86 18.32 6.20
N MET A 296 -25.13 17.02 6.40
CA MET A 296 -24.13 16.00 6.78
C MET A 296 -22.92 15.98 5.83
N ALA A 297 -23.19 15.85 4.53
CA ALA A 297 -22.15 15.80 3.50
C ALA A 297 -21.31 17.10 3.44
N THR A 298 -21.88 18.27 3.77
CA THR A 298 -21.16 19.54 3.82
C THR A 298 -20.16 19.64 4.97
N ARG A 299 -20.35 18.80 6.01
CA ARG A 299 -19.49 18.72 7.20
C ARG A 299 -18.55 17.50 7.17
N ASN A 300 -18.42 16.84 6.02
CA ASN A 300 -17.70 15.56 5.82
C ASN A 300 -18.26 14.39 6.63
N LEU A 301 -19.48 14.46 7.15
CA LEU A 301 -20.13 13.34 7.85
C LEU A 301 -20.68 12.37 6.79
N SER A 302 -19.85 11.37 6.44
CA SER A 302 -20.15 10.33 5.44
C SER A 302 -19.29 9.08 5.67
N LEU A 303 -19.67 7.93 5.08
CA LEU A 303 -18.87 6.70 5.11
C LEU A 303 -17.45 6.87 4.54
N ASN A 304 -17.22 7.84 3.65
CA ASN A 304 -15.90 8.16 3.09
C ASN A 304 -14.96 8.89 4.05
N THR A 305 -15.44 9.34 5.22
CA THR A 305 -14.61 10.01 6.25
C THR A 305 -14.73 9.28 7.60
N TRP A 306 -15.90 8.69 7.85
CA TRP A 306 -16.30 8.03 9.08
C TRP A 306 -16.93 6.65 8.75
N PRO A 307 -16.09 5.67 8.34
CA PRO A 307 -16.53 4.32 8.03
C PRO A 307 -17.11 3.59 9.26
N VAL A 308 -18.04 2.67 9.01
CA VAL A 308 -18.81 1.93 10.04
C VAL A 308 -18.89 0.45 9.68
N GLY A 309 -18.13 -0.38 10.40
CA GLY A 309 -18.10 -1.83 10.20
C GLY A 309 -18.06 -2.63 11.51
N THR A 310 -17.68 -3.90 11.41
CA THR A 310 -17.60 -4.86 12.53
C THR A 310 -16.17 -5.27 12.88
N GLY A 311 -15.18 -4.83 12.10
CA GLY A 311 -13.78 -5.27 12.16
C GLY A 311 -13.01 -4.84 13.43
N PRO A 312 -11.71 -5.16 13.51
CA PRO A 312 -10.89 -4.99 14.72
C PRO A 312 -10.72 -3.54 15.19
N TYR A 313 -10.89 -2.54 14.31
CA TYR A 313 -10.71 -1.14 14.62
C TYR A 313 -11.89 -0.27 14.14
N MET A 314 -12.00 0.94 14.69
CA MET A 314 -12.98 1.96 14.30
C MET A 314 -12.31 3.34 14.20
N MET A 315 -12.78 4.20 13.29
CA MET A 315 -12.28 5.56 13.12
C MET A 315 -12.78 6.47 14.25
N VAL A 316 -11.86 7.07 15.01
CA VAL A 316 -12.18 7.99 16.13
C VAL A 316 -11.67 9.42 15.93
N GLU A 317 -10.79 9.65 14.96
CA GLU A 317 -10.33 10.99 14.56
C GLU A 317 -10.07 10.99 13.05
N SER A 318 -10.65 11.93 12.30
CA SER A 318 -10.54 11.96 10.83
C SER A 318 -10.28 13.39 10.34
N ILE A 319 -9.03 13.86 10.47
CA ILE A 319 -8.59 15.19 10.04
C ILE A 319 -7.97 15.11 8.65
N GLN A 320 -8.80 15.35 7.64
CA GLN A 320 -8.46 15.40 6.22
C GLN A 320 -7.13 16.13 5.95
N ASN A 321 -6.22 15.44 5.24
CA ASN A 321 -4.87 15.85 4.89
C ASN A 321 -3.98 16.26 6.09
N ARG A 322 -4.20 15.63 7.27
CA ARG A 322 -3.36 15.86 8.45
C ARG A 322 -3.14 14.61 9.31
N ARG A 323 -4.22 14.01 9.81
CA ARG A 323 -4.14 12.91 10.79
C ARG A 323 -5.41 12.07 10.79
N HIS A 324 -5.25 10.76 10.88
CA HIS A 324 -6.34 9.83 11.20
C HIS A 324 -5.96 9.02 12.45
N VAL A 325 -6.97 8.63 13.23
CA VAL A 325 -6.80 7.73 14.38
C VAL A 325 -7.83 6.62 14.31
N LEU A 326 -7.33 5.39 14.28
CA LEU A 326 -8.11 4.18 14.53
C LEU A 326 -7.93 3.77 15.99
N ALA A 327 -9.01 3.37 16.64
CA ALA A 327 -8.98 2.73 17.97
C ALA A 327 -9.57 1.33 17.88
N ARG A 328 -9.17 0.41 18.78
CA ARG A 328 -9.76 -0.93 18.91
C ARG A 328 -11.29 -0.83 18.96
N ASN A 329 -11.98 -1.58 18.11
CA ASN A 329 -13.43 -1.73 18.18
C ASN A 329 -13.77 -2.58 19.43
N PRO A 330 -14.48 -2.05 20.43
CA PRO A 330 -14.80 -2.80 21.64
C PRO A 330 -15.82 -3.93 21.41
N ASN A 331 -16.44 -3.97 20.22
CA ASN A 331 -17.43 -4.97 19.83
C ASN A 331 -16.87 -6.04 18.88
N PHE A 332 -15.58 -5.99 18.53
CA PHE A 332 -14.96 -7.01 17.68
C PHE A 332 -14.89 -8.35 18.43
N HIS A 333 -15.26 -9.45 17.76
CA HIS A 333 -15.33 -10.78 18.37
C HIS A 333 -13.96 -11.40 18.65
N GLY A 334 -12.91 -10.96 17.94
CA GLY A 334 -11.53 -11.41 18.10
C GLY A 334 -11.21 -12.60 17.21
N GLU A 335 -10.21 -12.45 16.33
CA GLU A 335 -9.69 -13.57 15.54
C GLU A 335 -8.48 -14.19 16.25
N PRO A 336 -8.31 -15.54 16.23
CA PRO A 336 -7.11 -16.18 16.76
C PRO A 336 -5.93 -15.92 15.82
N TYR A 337 -4.81 -15.44 16.37
CA TYR A 337 -3.56 -15.28 15.61
C TYR A 337 -3.06 -16.65 15.09
N PRO A 338 -2.55 -16.75 13.83
CA PRO A 338 -2.19 -18.02 13.21
C PRO A 338 -1.16 -18.87 13.97
N CYS A 339 -1.33 -20.19 13.87
CA CYS A 339 -0.43 -21.20 14.45
C CYS A 339 0.42 -21.94 13.40
N GLU A 340 0.16 -21.66 12.12
CA GLU A 340 0.85 -22.20 10.95
C GLU A 340 1.47 -21.03 10.16
N GLY A 341 2.45 -21.29 9.30
CA GLY A 341 3.16 -20.26 8.54
C GLY A 341 4.13 -20.87 7.54
N GLU A 342 4.94 -20.03 6.89
CA GLU A 342 6.00 -20.44 5.98
C GLU A 342 7.20 -21.07 6.71
N PRO A 343 8.04 -21.86 6.03
CA PRO A 343 9.34 -22.27 6.55
C PRO A 343 10.15 -21.06 7.04
N GLY A 344 10.64 -21.10 8.27
CA GLY A 344 11.35 -19.98 8.90
C GLY A 344 10.47 -19.05 9.76
N ASP A 345 9.13 -19.06 9.64
CA ASP A 345 8.26 -18.22 10.48
C ASP A 345 8.36 -18.60 11.97
N ARG A 346 8.56 -19.89 12.28
CA ARG A 346 8.73 -20.38 13.66
C ARG A 346 10.05 -19.89 14.25
N GLU A 347 11.13 -20.00 13.48
CA GLU A 347 12.48 -19.61 13.85
C GLU A 347 12.61 -18.09 13.97
N ALA A 348 11.89 -17.34 13.14
CA ALA A 348 11.71 -15.88 13.24
C ALA A 348 10.69 -15.45 14.33
N GLY A 349 10.23 -16.38 15.18
CA GLY A 349 9.35 -16.10 16.32
C GLY A 349 7.91 -15.71 15.96
N ARG A 350 7.51 -15.76 14.69
CA ARG A 350 6.19 -15.30 14.22
C ARG A 350 5.04 -16.11 14.82
N LEU A 351 5.26 -17.38 15.18
CA LEU A 351 4.23 -18.24 15.78
C LEU A 351 4.08 -18.09 17.31
N ALA A 352 4.82 -17.19 17.96
CA ALA A 352 4.85 -17.06 19.43
C ALA A 352 3.54 -16.53 20.06
N ASP A 353 2.59 -16.04 19.26
CA ASP A 353 1.27 -15.59 19.69
C ASP A 353 0.12 -16.47 19.16
N CYS A 354 0.42 -17.65 18.59
CA CYS A 354 -0.55 -18.66 18.16
C CYS A 354 -1.76 -18.77 19.10
N GLY A 355 -2.96 -18.62 18.54
CA GLY A 355 -4.24 -18.75 19.24
C GLY A 355 -4.65 -17.56 20.13
N LYS A 356 -3.81 -16.54 20.32
CA LYS A 356 -4.18 -15.33 21.08
C LYS A 356 -5.13 -14.45 20.25
N PRO A 357 -6.13 -13.78 20.87
CA PRO A 357 -7.10 -12.95 20.16
C PRO A 357 -6.48 -11.64 19.66
N THR A 358 -6.80 -11.27 18.42
CA THR A 358 -6.48 -9.98 17.80
C THR A 358 -7.54 -8.91 18.09
N PRO A 359 -7.25 -7.61 17.89
CA PRO A 359 -5.93 -7.02 17.65
C PRO A 359 -5.06 -6.98 18.90
N PHE A 360 -3.72 -6.95 18.76
CA PHE A 360 -2.83 -6.70 19.91
C PHE A 360 -2.63 -5.21 20.21
N ILE A 361 -2.70 -4.35 19.19
CA ILE A 361 -2.54 -2.90 19.30
C ILE A 361 -3.90 -2.25 19.63
N ASP A 362 -3.90 -1.26 20.53
CA ASP A 362 -5.14 -0.60 20.97
C ASP A 362 -5.51 0.63 20.13
N ARG A 363 -4.52 1.28 19.51
CA ARG A 363 -4.71 2.48 18.70
C ARG A 363 -3.69 2.57 17.57
N VAL A 364 -4.10 3.09 16.41
CA VAL A 364 -3.20 3.36 15.27
C VAL A 364 -3.36 4.84 14.88
N VAL A 365 -2.24 5.58 14.86
CA VAL A 365 -2.17 6.98 14.45
C VAL A 365 -1.46 7.06 13.12
N PHE A 366 -2.16 7.61 12.12
CA PHE A 366 -1.58 7.92 10.81
C PHE A 366 -1.41 9.43 10.67
N SER A 367 -0.19 9.90 10.50
CA SER A 367 0.16 11.32 10.27
C SER A 367 0.50 11.59 8.80
N ILE A 368 0.32 12.82 8.30
CA ILE A 368 0.75 13.16 6.93
C ILE A 368 2.26 13.43 6.87
N GLU A 369 3.00 12.71 6.01
CA GLU A 369 4.43 12.92 5.77
C GLU A 369 4.75 12.79 4.27
N LYS A 370 4.60 13.90 3.52
CA LYS A 370 4.80 13.89 2.06
C LYS A 370 6.27 13.76 1.63
N GLU A 371 7.20 14.12 2.51
CA GLU A 371 8.62 14.20 2.21
C GLU A 371 9.37 12.99 2.75
N SER A 372 10.03 12.24 1.85
CA SER A 372 10.67 10.95 2.19
C SER A 372 11.83 11.09 3.19
N ILE A 373 12.56 12.21 3.19
CA ILE A 373 13.69 12.46 4.08
C ILE A 373 13.22 12.70 5.54
N PRO A 374 12.28 13.63 5.82
CA PRO A 374 11.64 13.75 7.15
C PRO A 374 11.01 12.45 7.66
N LEU A 375 10.29 11.71 6.81
CA LEU A 375 9.69 10.43 7.20
C LEU A 375 10.77 9.40 7.62
N SER A 376 11.81 9.24 6.79
CA SER A 376 12.93 8.33 7.09
C SER A 376 13.69 8.75 8.36
N GLY A 377 13.85 10.07 8.58
CA GLY A 377 14.45 10.63 9.79
C GLY A 377 13.64 10.28 11.04
N LYS A 378 12.34 10.61 11.04
CA LYS A 378 11.41 10.32 12.15
C LYS A 378 11.29 8.82 12.44
N PHE A 379 11.25 7.98 11.40
CA PHE A 379 11.27 6.52 11.54
C PHE A 379 12.55 6.04 12.24
N ILE A 380 13.74 6.46 11.79
CA ILE A 380 15.01 6.10 12.43
C ILE A 380 15.12 6.64 13.86
N GLN A 381 14.53 7.80 14.16
CA GLN A 381 14.45 8.35 15.52
C GLN A 381 13.45 7.61 16.43
N GLY A 382 12.68 6.66 15.91
CA GLY A 382 11.66 5.91 16.65
C GLY A 382 10.29 6.58 16.74
N TYR A 383 10.09 7.74 16.12
CA TYR A 383 8.80 8.46 16.10
C TYR A 383 7.79 7.87 15.11
N TYR A 384 8.19 6.88 14.31
CA TYR A 384 7.28 5.98 13.62
C TYR A 384 7.71 4.55 13.90
N ASP A 385 6.76 3.69 14.29
CA ASP A 385 7.01 2.27 14.50
C ASP A 385 7.20 1.55 13.16
N ILE A 386 6.46 2.01 12.13
CA ILE A 386 6.51 1.60 10.73
C ILE A 386 6.29 2.86 9.85
N PRO A 387 7.01 3.08 8.74
CA PRO A 387 6.92 4.35 7.99
C PRO A 387 5.62 4.48 7.18
N GLN A 388 5.06 3.35 6.74
CA GLN A 388 3.81 3.24 5.96
C GLN A 388 3.24 1.83 6.17
N VAL A 389 1.93 1.63 5.97
CA VAL A 389 1.26 0.32 6.17
C VAL A 389 1.08 -0.44 4.87
N GLU A 390 0.65 0.27 3.83
CA GLU A 390 0.10 -0.29 2.59
C GLU A 390 1.14 -0.71 1.55
N ARG A 391 2.41 -0.28 1.69
CA ARG A 391 3.47 -0.46 0.68
C ARG A 391 4.83 -0.74 1.32
N GLY A 392 5.50 -1.78 0.84
CA GLY A 392 6.88 -2.14 1.22
C GLY A 392 7.98 -1.36 0.48
N GLU A 393 7.67 -0.21 -0.12
CA GLU A 393 8.64 0.62 -0.86
C GLU A 393 9.75 1.15 0.06
N TYR A 394 9.42 1.48 1.32
CA TYR A 394 10.40 1.99 2.29
C TYR A 394 11.40 0.92 2.76
N GLY A 395 10.98 -0.33 2.94
CA GLY A 395 11.92 -1.41 3.28
C GLY A 395 12.86 -1.72 2.12
N VAL A 396 12.34 -1.75 0.89
CA VAL A 396 13.16 -1.82 -0.34
C VAL A 396 14.17 -0.67 -0.39
N ALA A 397 13.72 0.58 -0.25
CA ALA A 397 14.60 1.75 -0.30
C ALA A 397 15.69 1.75 0.80
N MET A 398 15.38 1.23 1.99
CA MET A 398 16.36 1.07 3.07
C MET A 398 17.35 -0.07 2.79
N LEU A 399 16.93 -1.18 2.17
CA LEU A 399 17.83 -2.25 1.75
C LEU A 399 18.81 -1.79 0.66
N VAL A 400 18.33 -1.05 -0.34
CA VAL A 400 19.21 -0.42 -1.36
C VAL A 400 20.19 0.55 -0.71
N ALA A 401 19.69 1.44 0.15
CA ALA A 401 20.52 2.41 0.85
C ALA A 401 21.59 1.75 1.76
N ALA A 402 21.32 0.56 2.30
CA ALA A 402 22.30 -0.23 3.06
C ALA A 402 23.34 -0.90 2.15
N GLY A 403 22.95 -1.35 0.94
CA GLY A 403 23.88 -1.83 -0.07
C GLY A 403 24.88 -0.75 -0.52
N ASP A 404 24.36 0.46 -0.79
CA ASP A 404 25.15 1.62 -1.22
C ASP A 404 26.10 2.19 -0.15
N SER A 405 25.84 1.92 1.14
CA SER A 405 26.51 2.61 2.23
C SER A 405 26.68 1.76 3.48
N ALA A 406 27.93 1.39 3.77
CA ALA A 406 28.32 0.71 5.00
C ALA A 406 27.94 1.49 6.28
N GLU A 407 27.91 2.82 6.23
CA GLU A 407 27.45 3.68 7.33
C GLU A 407 25.95 3.49 7.58
N LYS A 408 25.12 3.57 6.54
CA LYS A 408 23.67 3.34 6.68
C LYS A 408 23.38 1.90 7.12
N ALA A 409 24.09 0.92 6.56
CA ALA A 409 23.98 -0.48 6.96
C ALA A 409 24.37 -0.72 8.42
N ALA A 410 25.41 -0.06 8.93
CA ALA A 410 25.77 -0.09 10.35
C ALA A 410 24.66 0.54 11.19
N ARG A 411 24.23 1.76 10.84
CA ARG A 411 23.18 2.49 11.54
C ARG A 411 21.87 1.72 11.65
N TYR A 412 21.41 1.08 10.57
CA TYR A 412 20.17 0.29 10.59
C TYR A 412 20.28 -0.95 11.49
N ARG A 413 21.45 -1.60 11.54
CA ARG A 413 21.73 -2.69 12.50
C ARG A 413 21.79 -2.20 13.95
N GLU A 414 22.44 -1.08 14.20
CA GLU A 414 22.53 -0.45 15.54
C GLU A 414 21.15 -0.05 16.08
N HIS A 415 20.28 0.47 15.21
CA HIS A 415 18.90 0.81 15.56
C HIS A 415 17.96 -0.42 15.52
N GLY A 416 18.47 -1.61 15.20
CA GLY A 416 17.70 -2.87 15.17
C GLY A 416 16.58 -2.91 14.14
N ILE A 417 16.65 -2.11 13.07
CA ILE A 417 15.59 -2.01 12.07
C ILE A 417 15.40 -3.37 11.36
N GLN A 418 14.19 -3.91 11.45
CA GLN A 418 13.83 -5.13 10.74
C GLN A 418 13.51 -4.78 9.29
N LEU A 419 14.24 -5.38 8.35
CA LEU A 419 14.03 -5.24 6.91
C LEU A 419 13.71 -6.60 6.23
N PRO A 420 12.64 -7.31 6.65
CA PRO A 420 12.25 -8.56 5.99
C PRO A 420 11.74 -8.27 4.57
N THR A 421 11.94 -9.20 3.64
CA THR A 421 11.36 -9.14 2.30
C THR A 421 10.42 -10.32 2.05
N ALA A 422 9.46 -10.12 1.16
CA ALA A 422 8.64 -11.18 0.57
C ALA A 422 8.57 -10.94 -0.94
N VAL A 423 8.53 -12.01 -1.75
CA VAL A 423 8.18 -11.88 -3.17
C VAL A 423 6.68 -11.64 -3.26
N GLU A 424 6.27 -10.64 -4.03
CA GLU A 424 4.86 -10.26 -4.13
C GLU A 424 4.15 -11.01 -5.25
N THR A 425 2.82 -11.10 -5.16
CA THR A 425 1.96 -11.74 -6.17
C THR A 425 1.76 -10.81 -7.37
N GLN A 426 2.86 -10.51 -8.05
CA GLN A 426 2.96 -9.68 -9.23
C GLN A 426 4.11 -10.16 -10.13
N ASN A 427 4.05 -9.87 -11.43
CA ASN A 427 5.13 -10.15 -12.36
C ASN A 427 5.44 -8.96 -13.27
N TRP A 428 6.66 -8.93 -13.79
CA TRP A 428 7.12 -8.01 -14.83
C TRP A 428 7.79 -8.81 -15.93
N TYR A 429 7.33 -8.65 -17.17
CA TYR A 429 7.75 -9.46 -18.31
C TYR A 429 7.98 -8.59 -19.56
N MET A 430 8.84 -9.06 -20.46
CA MET A 430 8.96 -8.50 -21.80
C MET A 430 8.09 -9.31 -22.76
N GLY A 431 7.00 -8.72 -23.26
CA GLY A 431 6.13 -9.37 -24.23
C GLY A 431 6.64 -9.27 -25.65
N PHE A 432 6.51 -10.36 -26.41
CA PHE A 432 6.60 -10.37 -27.86
C PHE A 432 5.18 -10.35 -28.43
N ASN A 433 4.85 -9.37 -29.27
CA ASN A 433 3.51 -9.28 -29.86
C ASN A 433 3.27 -10.39 -30.89
N TRP A 434 2.25 -11.21 -30.68
CA TRP A 434 1.87 -12.35 -31.52
C TRP A 434 1.43 -11.94 -32.94
N ASN A 435 0.99 -10.69 -33.11
CA ASN A 435 0.58 -10.13 -34.39
C ASN A 435 1.76 -9.59 -35.23
N ASP A 436 2.98 -9.55 -34.68
CA ASP A 436 4.17 -9.09 -35.42
C ASP A 436 4.71 -10.19 -36.36
N PRO A 437 5.08 -9.87 -37.62
CA PRO A 437 5.55 -10.89 -38.57
C PRO A 437 6.90 -11.52 -38.21
N VAL A 438 7.75 -10.85 -37.44
CA VAL A 438 9.12 -11.26 -37.10
C VAL A 438 9.16 -11.98 -35.75
N VAL A 439 8.57 -11.39 -34.70
CA VAL A 439 8.58 -11.97 -33.34
C VAL A 439 7.28 -12.69 -32.98
N GLY A 440 6.19 -12.52 -33.72
CA GLY A 440 4.88 -13.09 -33.42
C GLY A 440 4.68 -14.53 -33.92
N LYS A 441 3.41 -14.91 -34.15
CA LYS A 441 2.97 -16.28 -34.47
C LYS A 441 3.65 -16.82 -35.73
N GLY A 442 3.54 -16.10 -36.85
CA GLY A 442 3.97 -16.55 -38.17
C GLY A 442 2.90 -17.38 -38.91
N ASP A 443 2.74 -17.14 -40.21
CA ASP A 443 1.59 -17.62 -41.00
C ASP A 443 1.68 -19.09 -41.44
N THR A 444 2.87 -19.70 -41.34
CA THR A 444 3.13 -21.08 -41.76
C THR A 444 3.86 -21.86 -40.67
N PRO A 445 3.75 -23.20 -40.60
CA PRO A 445 4.47 -24.00 -39.59
C PRO A 445 5.98 -23.79 -39.61
N ALA A 446 6.58 -23.59 -40.79
CA ALA A 446 8.00 -23.28 -40.91
C ALA A 446 8.35 -21.88 -40.35
N GLN A 447 7.48 -20.88 -40.54
CA GLN A 447 7.67 -19.55 -39.95
C GLN A 447 7.41 -19.55 -38.44
N GLN A 448 6.45 -20.35 -37.96
CA GLN A 448 6.19 -20.55 -36.52
C GLN A 448 7.41 -21.14 -35.81
N GLU A 449 8.05 -22.14 -36.40
CA GLU A 449 9.30 -22.71 -35.89
C GLU A 449 10.43 -21.66 -35.84
N ARG A 450 10.61 -20.88 -36.92
CA ARG A 450 11.61 -19.81 -36.97
C ARG A 450 11.36 -18.72 -35.93
N ASN A 451 10.15 -18.17 -35.86
CA ASN A 451 9.80 -17.09 -34.93
C ASN A 451 9.92 -17.57 -33.48
N ARG A 452 9.53 -18.83 -33.18
CA ARG A 452 9.76 -19.43 -31.87
C ARG A 452 11.25 -19.48 -31.53
N LYS A 453 12.10 -20.04 -32.41
CA LYS A 453 13.55 -20.10 -32.16
C LYS A 453 14.19 -18.72 -32.01
N LEU A 454 13.71 -17.70 -32.74
CA LEU A 454 14.12 -16.31 -32.56
C LEU A 454 13.80 -15.80 -31.15
N ARG A 455 12.54 -15.96 -30.68
CA ARG A 455 12.16 -15.59 -29.31
C ARG A 455 12.99 -16.34 -28.27
N GLN A 456 13.17 -17.66 -28.43
CA GLN A 456 13.98 -18.48 -27.53
C GLN A 456 15.44 -18.02 -27.46
N ALA A 457 16.07 -17.69 -28.60
CA ALA A 457 17.43 -17.16 -28.65
C ALA A 457 17.56 -15.82 -27.91
N ILE A 458 16.58 -14.92 -28.10
CA ILE A 458 16.52 -13.63 -27.41
C ILE A 458 16.35 -13.85 -25.89
N SER A 459 15.45 -14.75 -25.47
CA SER A 459 15.23 -15.10 -24.05
C SER A 459 16.46 -15.68 -23.34
N ILE A 460 17.40 -16.31 -24.05
CA ILE A 460 18.67 -16.79 -23.50
C ILE A 460 19.69 -15.65 -23.37
N ALA A 461 19.76 -14.77 -24.36
CA ALA A 461 20.75 -13.67 -24.39
C ALA A 461 20.41 -12.50 -23.45
N PHE A 462 19.13 -12.32 -23.11
CA PHE A 462 18.65 -11.25 -22.23
C PHE A 462 18.80 -11.64 -20.75
N ASP A 463 19.80 -11.04 -20.09
CA ASP A 463 20.23 -11.43 -18.75
C ASP A 463 19.35 -10.80 -17.64
N TRP A 464 18.36 -11.55 -17.13
CA TRP A 464 17.38 -11.01 -16.18
C TRP A 464 17.93 -10.87 -14.76
N GLU A 465 18.89 -11.68 -14.35
CA GLU A 465 19.57 -11.55 -13.07
C GLU A 465 20.65 -10.45 -13.10
N GLU A 466 21.28 -10.16 -14.24
CA GLU A 466 22.01 -8.90 -14.46
C GLU A 466 21.06 -7.69 -14.38
N TYR A 467 19.88 -7.75 -15.01
CA TYR A 467 18.85 -6.70 -14.91
C TYR A 467 18.41 -6.46 -13.45
N ILE A 468 18.07 -7.53 -12.71
CA ILE A 468 17.65 -7.45 -11.30
C ILE A 468 18.78 -6.88 -10.43
N THR A 469 20.03 -7.20 -10.72
CA THR A 469 21.19 -6.64 -9.99
C THR A 469 21.35 -5.15 -10.24
N ILE A 470 21.22 -4.69 -11.50
CA ILE A 470 21.50 -3.30 -11.90
C ILE A 470 20.32 -2.35 -11.66
N PHE A 471 19.08 -2.77 -11.96
CA PHE A 471 17.90 -1.90 -11.99
C PHE A 471 16.97 -2.12 -10.78
N GLU A 472 16.84 -3.36 -10.31
CA GLU A 472 16.02 -3.71 -9.13
C GLU A 472 16.86 -3.82 -7.84
N ASN A 473 18.17 -3.57 -7.90
CA ASN A 473 19.08 -3.60 -6.74
C ASN A 473 19.00 -4.92 -5.93
N SER A 474 18.83 -6.05 -6.63
CA SER A 474 18.58 -7.39 -6.07
C SER A 474 17.26 -7.57 -5.29
N GLN A 475 16.34 -6.59 -5.36
CA GLN A 475 15.04 -6.60 -4.70
C GLN A 475 13.93 -7.24 -5.55
N ALA A 476 14.29 -8.26 -6.33
CA ALA A 476 13.37 -9.11 -7.09
C ALA A 476 13.87 -10.57 -7.11
N ALA A 477 13.08 -11.47 -7.67
CA ALA A 477 13.45 -12.84 -8.05
C ALA A 477 13.28 -13.02 -9.58
N VAL A 478 14.11 -13.88 -10.20
CA VAL A 478 13.94 -14.23 -11.63
C VAL A 478 12.64 -15.00 -11.82
N ALA A 479 11.86 -14.66 -12.84
CA ALA A 479 10.66 -15.39 -13.21
C ALA A 479 10.98 -16.48 -14.23
N TYR A 480 10.63 -17.73 -13.90
CA TYR A 480 10.79 -18.90 -14.77
C TYR A 480 9.48 -19.29 -15.51
N GLY A 481 8.39 -18.58 -15.24
CA GLY A 481 7.08 -18.79 -15.82
C GLY A 481 6.13 -17.62 -15.53
N PRO A 482 4.86 -17.69 -15.93
CA PRO A 482 3.90 -16.61 -15.74
C PRO A 482 3.35 -16.52 -14.30
N VAL A 483 3.39 -17.61 -13.52
CA VAL A 483 2.83 -17.70 -12.16
C VAL A 483 3.88 -17.31 -11.11
N PRO A 484 3.61 -16.33 -10.21
CA PRO A 484 4.54 -15.90 -9.17
C PRO A 484 4.45 -16.74 -7.87
N PRO A 485 5.41 -16.59 -6.94
CA PRO A 485 5.36 -17.21 -5.62
C PRO A 485 4.07 -16.92 -4.84
N GLY A 486 3.68 -17.88 -4.01
CA GLY A 486 2.46 -17.81 -3.20
C GLY A 486 1.17 -18.18 -3.92
N VAL A 487 1.23 -18.57 -5.21
CA VAL A 487 0.10 -19.02 -6.04
C VAL A 487 0.27 -20.50 -6.39
N LEU A 488 -0.83 -21.23 -6.57
CA LEU A 488 -0.81 -22.64 -6.99
C LEU A 488 -0.12 -22.80 -8.37
N GLY A 489 0.79 -23.77 -8.50
CA GLY A 489 1.51 -24.04 -9.75
C GLY A 489 2.75 -23.16 -9.98
N TYR A 490 3.11 -22.30 -9.03
CA TYR A 490 4.52 -21.93 -8.86
C TYR A 490 5.28 -23.09 -8.20
N HIS A 491 6.48 -23.38 -8.68
CA HIS A 491 7.41 -24.37 -8.14
C HIS A 491 8.75 -23.70 -7.85
N GLU A 492 9.42 -24.07 -6.77
CA GLU A 492 10.70 -23.45 -6.41
C GLU A 492 11.82 -23.84 -7.40
N PRO A 493 12.73 -22.90 -7.74
CA PRO A 493 13.74 -23.08 -8.78
C PRO A 493 14.97 -23.90 -8.36
N ASP A 494 14.93 -24.53 -7.17
CA ASP A 494 15.81 -25.65 -6.81
C ASP A 494 15.34 -26.98 -7.43
N THR A 495 14.10 -27.03 -7.94
CA THR A 495 13.54 -28.18 -8.67
C THR A 495 13.61 -28.01 -10.19
N GLN A 496 13.67 -29.13 -10.91
CA GLN A 496 13.61 -29.13 -12.38
C GLN A 496 12.26 -28.62 -12.94
N ALA A 497 11.20 -28.58 -12.13
CA ALA A 497 9.90 -28.03 -12.50
C ALA A 497 9.82 -26.50 -12.33
N GLY A 498 10.57 -25.93 -11.38
CA GLY A 498 10.59 -24.49 -11.10
C GLY A 498 11.48 -23.65 -12.02
N ILE A 499 12.16 -24.26 -13.01
CA ILE A 499 13.01 -23.55 -13.97
C ILE A 499 12.42 -23.57 -15.38
N ASN A 500 12.81 -22.61 -16.22
CA ASN A 500 12.46 -22.62 -17.64
C ASN A 500 13.52 -23.42 -18.44
N PRO A 501 13.24 -24.64 -18.91
CA PRO A 501 14.23 -25.50 -19.56
C PRO A 501 14.64 -25.00 -20.96
N VAL A 502 13.97 -23.98 -21.51
CA VAL A 502 14.36 -23.29 -22.75
C VAL A 502 15.51 -22.31 -22.50
N VAL A 503 15.57 -21.71 -21.31
CA VAL A 503 16.52 -20.62 -20.97
C VAL A 503 17.61 -21.08 -20.01
N TYR A 504 17.29 -22.05 -19.14
CA TYR A 504 18.17 -22.55 -18.07
C TYR A 504 18.40 -24.07 -18.20
N ASP A 505 19.50 -24.53 -17.62
CA ASP A 505 19.76 -25.92 -17.25
C ASP A 505 19.89 -26.02 -15.74
N MET A 506 19.58 -27.19 -15.18
CA MET A 506 19.78 -27.47 -13.75
C MET A 506 21.18 -28.05 -13.54
N VAL A 507 22.02 -27.35 -12.78
CA VAL A 507 23.41 -27.76 -12.48
C VAL A 507 23.64 -27.66 -10.98
N ASP A 508 24.08 -28.75 -10.36
CA ASP A 508 24.33 -28.85 -8.90
C ASP A 508 23.19 -28.32 -8.02
N GLY A 509 21.94 -28.56 -8.44
CA GLY A 509 20.72 -28.10 -7.75
C GLY A 509 20.44 -26.60 -7.89
N LYS A 510 20.99 -25.95 -8.91
CA LYS A 510 20.77 -24.52 -9.20
C LYS A 510 20.44 -24.26 -10.68
N PRO A 511 19.61 -23.25 -10.97
CA PRO A 511 19.40 -22.78 -12.34
C PRO A 511 20.68 -22.10 -12.84
N VAL A 512 21.17 -22.54 -13.99
CA VAL A 512 22.29 -21.91 -14.73
C VAL A 512 21.81 -21.59 -16.13
N ARG A 513 21.96 -20.33 -16.57
CA ARG A 513 21.47 -19.92 -17.90
C ARG A 513 22.30 -20.54 -19.02
N LYS A 514 21.64 -20.90 -20.11
CA LYS A 514 22.28 -21.48 -21.30
C LYS A 514 23.29 -20.51 -21.92
N SER A 515 24.36 -21.03 -22.52
CA SER A 515 25.39 -20.19 -23.13
C SER A 515 24.86 -19.43 -24.35
N LEU A 516 25.53 -18.31 -24.68
CA LEU A 516 25.25 -17.54 -25.89
C LEU A 516 25.43 -18.37 -27.18
N ASP A 517 26.17 -19.48 -27.16
CA ASP A 517 26.32 -20.36 -28.33
C ASP A 517 25.03 -21.13 -28.63
N VAL A 518 24.26 -21.49 -27.58
CA VAL A 518 22.92 -22.07 -27.75
C VAL A 518 21.98 -21.03 -28.36
N ALA A 519 22.06 -19.78 -27.90
CA ALA A 519 21.30 -18.67 -28.47
C ALA A 519 21.68 -18.38 -29.93
N ARG A 520 22.99 -18.31 -30.26
CA ARG A 520 23.47 -18.17 -31.65
C ARG A 520 22.99 -19.30 -32.55
N ARG A 521 23.02 -20.55 -32.06
CA ARG A 521 22.52 -21.71 -32.82
C ARG A 521 21.02 -21.59 -33.11
N LEU A 522 20.21 -21.30 -32.09
CA LEU A 522 18.76 -21.07 -32.27
C LEU A 522 18.48 -19.89 -33.20
N LEU A 523 19.26 -18.82 -33.14
CA LEU A 523 19.14 -17.66 -34.02
C LEU A 523 19.50 -17.98 -35.48
N ALA A 524 20.54 -18.78 -35.72
CA ALA A 524 20.90 -19.28 -37.05
C ALA A 524 19.82 -20.24 -37.59
N GLU A 525 19.26 -21.12 -36.75
CA GLU A 525 18.13 -21.98 -37.08
C GLU A 525 16.82 -21.19 -37.33
N ALA A 526 16.67 -20.00 -36.72
CA ALA A 526 15.63 -19.02 -37.05
C ALA A 526 15.89 -18.29 -38.37
N GLY A 527 17.02 -18.53 -39.05
CA GLY A 527 17.41 -17.87 -40.29
C GLY A 527 18.02 -16.47 -40.12
N TYR A 528 18.55 -16.17 -38.93
CA TYR A 528 19.19 -14.89 -38.60
C TYR A 528 20.66 -15.03 -38.11
N PRO A 529 21.53 -15.83 -38.78
CA PRO A 529 22.93 -16.01 -38.36
C PRO A 529 23.64 -14.66 -38.15
N ASP A 530 24.34 -14.54 -37.02
CA ASP A 530 25.02 -13.31 -36.57
C ASP A 530 24.14 -12.03 -36.64
N GLY A 531 22.84 -12.19 -36.36
CA GLY A 531 21.87 -11.11 -36.36
C GLY A 531 21.45 -10.62 -37.75
N ARG A 532 21.60 -11.43 -38.81
CA ARG A 532 21.31 -11.03 -40.20
C ARG A 532 20.42 -12.04 -40.94
N ASP A 533 19.40 -11.57 -41.66
CA ASP A 533 18.54 -12.47 -42.46
C ASP A 533 19.39 -13.24 -43.50
N ALA A 534 19.32 -14.57 -43.43
CA ALA A 534 20.19 -15.48 -44.20
C ALA A 534 20.00 -15.42 -45.74
N ARG A 535 18.99 -14.70 -46.25
CA ARG A 535 18.71 -14.57 -47.69
C ARG A 535 19.14 -13.21 -48.25
N THR A 536 19.20 -12.19 -47.40
CA THR A 536 19.41 -10.78 -47.78
C THR A 536 20.65 -10.14 -47.17
N GLY A 537 21.21 -10.72 -46.10
CA GLY A 537 22.33 -10.15 -45.34
C GLY A 537 22.00 -8.90 -44.52
N ALA A 538 20.74 -8.43 -44.58
CA ALA A 538 20.27 -7.27 -43.85
C ALA A 538 20.28 -7.53 -42.32
N PRO A 539 20.66 -6.53 -41.49
CA PRO A 539 20.63 -6.69 -40.04
C PRO A 539 19.18 -6.85 -39.55
N LEU A 540 19.00 -7.73 -38.58
CA LEU A 540 17.77 -7.85 -37.82
C LEU A 540 17.66 -6.64 -36.89
N VAL A 541 16.75 -5.74 -37.21
CA VAL A 541 16.35 -4.63 -36.35
C VAL A 541 15.08 -5.05 -35.62
N LEU A 542 15.11 -4.98 -34.29
CA LEU A 542 13.96 -5.14 -33.42
C LEU A 542 13.58 -3.79 -32.79
N HIS A 543 12.31 -3.65 -32.43
CA HIS A 543 11.72 -2.40 -31.96
C HIS A 543 11.14 -2.57 -30.55
N TYR A 544 11.75 -1.92 -29.57
CA TYR A 544 11.22 -1.85 -28.20
C TYR A 544 10.39 -0.58 -28.03
N ASP A 545 9.08 -0.75 -27.84
CA ASP A 545 8.13 0.33 -27.60
C ASP A 545 8.04 0.60 -26.08
N ALA A 546 8.55 1.76 -25.65
CA ALA A 546 8.68 2.07 -24.23
C ALA A 546 7.48 2.88 -23.68
N MET A 547 7.10 2.56 -22.44
CA MET A 547 5.99 3.19 -21.70
C MET A 547 6.31 4.59 -21.13
N THR A 548 7.58 4.99 -21.14
CA THR A 548 8.09 6.26 -20.63
C THR A 548 8.69 7.12 -21.74
N GLY A 549 8.62 8.44 -21.54
CA GLY A 549 9.04 9.45 -22.51
C GLY A 549 10.55 9.57 -22.73
N MET A 550 10.92 10.36 -23.75
CA MET A 550 12.28 10.42 -24.30
C MET A 550 13.30 10.98 -23.30
N GLY A 551 14.40 10.24 -23.10
CA GLY A 551 15.54 10.65 -22.29
C GLY A 551 16.66 9.60 -22.36
N ALA A 552 17.84 9.95 -21.84
CA ALA A 552 18.92 8.98 -21.65
C ALA A 552 18.56 8.04 -20.50
N ASN A 553 18.23 6.79 -20.81
CA ASN A 553 17.87 5.77 -19.84
C ASN A 553 18.88 4.61 -19.92
N PRO A 554 19.69 4.36 -18.87
CA PRO A 554 20.67 3.29 -18.85
C PRO A 554 20.08 1.90 -19.13
N MET A 555 18.80 1.68 -18.83
CA MET A 555 18.09 0.44 -19.16
C MET A 555 18.01 0.21 -20.68
N PHE A 556 17.82 1.25 -21.48
CA PHE A 556 17.74 1.12 -22.95
C PHE A 556 19.12 0.80 -23.56
N ASP A 557 20.19 1.39 -23.03
CA ASP A 557 21.57 1.11 -23.47
C ASP A 557 22.04 -0.27 -23.01
N TRP A 558 21.58 -0.72 -21.84
CA TRP A 558 21.75 -2.08 -21.38
C TRP A 558 21.01 -3.09 -22.28
N MET A 559 19.72 -2.88 -22.57
CA MET A 559 18.93 -3.73 -23.47
C MET A 559 19.56 -3.84 -24.87
N ARG A 560 20.11 -2.74 -25.40
CA ARG A 560 20.90 -2.74 -26.65
C ARG A 560 22.11 -3.67 -26.55
N ARG A 561 22.91 -3.57 -25.48
CA ARG A 561 24.07 -4.46 -25.24
C ARG A 561 23.67 -5.93 -25.12
N GLN A 562 22.54 -6.24 -24.50
CA GLN A 562 22.05 -7.63 -24.40
C GLN A 562 21.76 -8.25 -25.77
N LEU A 563 21.18 -7.49 -26.71
CA LEU A 563 20.87 -7.99 -28.06
C LEU A 563 22.06 -7.90 -29.03
N ASP A 564 22.97 -6.94 -28.81
CA ASP A 564 24.26 -6.84 -29.52
C ASP A 564 25.17 -8.04 -29.26
N LYS A 565 25.04 -8.72 -28.09
CA LYS A 565 25.65 -10.06 -27.86
C LYS A 565 25.35 -11.04 -29.00
N LEU A 566 24.18 -10.92 -29.65
CA LEU A 566 23.73 -11.73 -30.79
C LEU A 566 23.86 -11.04 -32.17
N GLY A 567 24.38 -9.81 -32.23
CA GLY A 567 24.41 -8.99 -33.45
C GLY A 567 23.06 -8.36 -33.84
N ILE A 568 22.06 -8.42 -32.95
CA ILE A 568 20.70 -7.92 -33.20
C ILE A 568 20.63 -6.44 -32.79
N GLN A 569 20.10 -5.59 -33.68
CA GLN A 569 19.98 -4.15 -33.43
C GLN A 569 18.66 -3.83 -32.71
N LEU A 570 18.71 -2.95 -31.69
CA LEU A 570 17.52 -2.53 -30.94
C LEU A 570 17.24 -1.03 -31.11
N ASP A 571 16.22 -0.72 -31.92
CA ASP A 571 15.56 0.58 -31.97
C ASP A 571 14.61 0.75 -30.77
N VAL A 572 14.60 1.93 -30.16
CA VAL A 572 13.83 2.20 -28.93
C VAL A 572 12.85 3.34 -29.16
N ARG A 573 11.58 2.96 -29.27
CA ARG A 573 10.44 3.80 -29.65
C ARG A 573 9.72 4.33 -28.42
N SER A 574 10.42 5.18 -27.68
CA SER A 574 9.84 5.89 -26.53
C SER A 574 8.63 6.74 -26.94
N THR A 575 7.59 6.67 -26.11
CA THR A 575 6.33 7.42 -26.27
C THR A 575 5.79 7.83 -24.89
N ASP A 576 4.88 8.80 -24.85
CA ASP A 576 4.08 9.04 -23.65
C ASP A 576 3.17 7.84 -23.35
N TYR A 577 2.77 7.71 -22.08
CA TYR A 577 2.00 6.55 -21.61
C TYR A 577 0.65 6.38 -22.32
N ASN A 578 -0.03 7.47 -22.69
CA ASN A 578 -1.33 7.39 -23.38
C ASN A 578 -1.17 6.87 -24.80
N ARG A 579 -0.15 7.34 -25.53
CA ARG A 579 0.21 6.85 -26.86
C ARG A 579 0.77 5.42 -26.84
N PHE A 580 1.46 5.03 -25.77
CA PHE A 580 1.88 3.65 -25.53
C PHE A 580 0.67 2.73 -25.31
N GLN A 581 -0.28 3.11 -24.44
CA GLN A 581 -1.56 2.41 -24.26
C GLN A 581 -2.34 2.26 -25.57
N ASP A 582 -2.36 3.28 -26.41
CA ASP A 582 -2.94 3.21 -27.76
C ASP A 582 -2.20 2.23 -28.70
N LYS A 583 -0.86 2.21 -28.73
CA LYS A 583 -0.09 1.18 -29.47
C LYS A 583 -0.47 -0.23 -29.04
N MET A 584 -0.65 -0.45 -27.73
CA MET A 584 -1.01 -1.76 -27.18
C MET A 584 -2.43 -2.18 -27.54
N ARG A 585 -3.41 -1.28 -27.41
CA ARG A 585 -4.81 -1.51 -27.85
C ARG A 585 -4.93 -1.75 -29.36
N ARG A 586 -4.03 -1.20 -30.17
CA ARG A 586 -3.97 -1.45 -31.62
C ARG A 586 -3.10 -2.66 -32.00
N GLY A 587 -2.43 -3.30 -31.04
CA GLY A 587 -1.54 -4.44 -31.29
C GLY A 587 -0.37 -4.12 -32.22
N VAL A 588 0.22 -2.93 -32.12
CA VAL A 588 1.31 -2.45 -33.02
C VAL A 588 2.66 -2.21 -32.33
N ALA A 589 2.79 -2.47 -31.03
CA ALA A 589 4.09 -2.58 -30.37
C ALA A 589 4.75 -3.91 -30.76
N GLN A 590 6.09 -3.98 -30.90
CA GLN A 590 6.76 -5.24 -31.26
C GLN A 590 7.30 -5.97 -30.01
N LEU A 591 8.22 -5.34 -29.28
CA LEU A 591 8.62 -5.73 -27.93
C LEU A 591 8.21 -4.63 -26.94
N PHE A 592 7.73 -5.02 -25.77
CA PHE A 592 7.28 -4.09 -24.73
C PHE A 592 7.45 -4.69 -23.34
N LEU A 593 7.81 -3.86 -22.36
CA LEU A 593 7.84 -4.25 -20.95
C LEU A 593 6.44 -4.03 -20.38
N TRP A 594 5.91 -4.99 -19.64
CA TRP A 594 4.62 -4.91 -18.97
C TRP A 594 4.69 -5.56 -17.59
N GLY A 595 3.72 -5.28 -16.74
CA GLY A 595 3.60 -5.92 -15.43
C GLY A 595 2.15 -6.12 -15.03
N TRP A 596 1.91 -7.10 -14.17
CA TRP A 596 0.60 -7.43 -13.61
C TRP A 596 0.68 -7.59 -12.10
N ASN A 597 -0.31 -7.08 -11.37
CA ASN A 597 -0.47 -7.29 -9.93
C ASN A 597 -1.77 -8.05 -9.71
N ALA A 598 -1.76 -9.12 -8.91
CA ALA A 598 -2.96 -9.92 -8.71
C ALA A 598 -4.00 -9.24 -7.80
N ASP A 599 -5.25 -9.25 -8.24
CA ASP A 599 -6.40 -8.93 -7.37
C ASP A 599 -6.61 -10.03 -6.31
N TYR A 600 -6.35 -11.30 -6.67
CA TYR A 600 -6.50 -12.50 -5.86
C TYR A 600 -5.50 -13.61 -6.28
N PRO A 601 -5.10 -14.53 -5.38
CA PRO A 601 -3.94 -15.41 -5.57
C PRO A 601 -4.27 -16.72 -6.32
N ASP A 602 -5.01 -16.63 -7.43
CA ASP A 602 -5.31 -17.74 -8.33
C ASP A 602 -4.36 -17.70 -9.56
N ALA A 603 -3.91 -18.86 -10.04
CA ALA A 603 -3.12 -18.97 -11.27
C ALA A 603 -3.92 -18.53 -12.51
N GLU A 604 -5.25 -18.63 -12.47
CA GLU A 604 -6.15 -18.05 -13.48
C GLU A 604 -5.85 -16.57 -13.71
N ASN A 605 -5.62 -15.79 -12.63
CA ASN A 605 -5.32 -14.36 -12.68
C ASN A 605 -3.94 -14.02 -13.30
N PHE A 606 -3.13 -15.02 -13.67
CA PHE A 606 -1.91 -14.85 -14.46
C PHE A 606 -2.00 -15.52 -15.83
N LEU A 607 -2.66 -16.68 -15.94
CA LEU A 607 -2.80 -17.43 -17.18
C LEU A 607 -3.82 -16.79 -18.13
N PHE A 608 -4.80 -16.02 -17.62
CA PHE A 608 -5.76 -15.29 -18.47
C PHE A 608 -5.08 -14.19 -19.33
N LEU A 609 -3.88 -13.72 -18.91
CA LEU A 609 -3.02 -12.80 -19.67
C LEU A 609 -2.36 -13.46 -20.89
N LEU A 610 -2.52 -14.77 -21.05
CA LEU A 610 -2.01 -15.58 -22.15
C LEU A 610 -3.16 -16.33 -22.87
N TYR A 611 -4.41 -16.09 -22.47
CA TYR A 611 -5.58 -16.69 -23.12
C TYR A 611 -5.94 -15.92 -24.40
N GLY A 612 -6.09 -16.62 -25.53
CA GLY A 612 -6.30 -16.04 -26.87
C GLY A 612 -7.49 -15.08 -26.96
N PRO A 613 -8.71 -15.47 -26.51
CA PRO A 613 -9.86 -14.58 -26.48
C PRO A 613 -9.70 -13.31 -25.62
N ASN A 614 -8.70 -13.23 -24.73
CA ASN A 614 -8.37 -12.01 -23.98
C ASN A 614 -7.40 -11.08 -24.73
N ALA A 615 -7.03 -11.37 -25.99
CA ALA A 615 -6.08 -10.60 -26.78
C ALA A 615 -6.45 -9.10 -26.85
N LYS A 616 -5.56 -8.25 -26.33
CA LYS A 616 -5.79 -6.82 -26.11
C LYS A 616 -6.17 -6.05 -27.38
N ALA A 617 -5.69 -6.48 -28.54
CA ALA A 617 -6.01 -5.88 -29.84
C ALA A 617 -7.30 -6.42 -30.49
N ALA A 618 -7.84 -7.56 -30.05
CA ALA A 618 -8.99 -8.21 -30.66
C ALA A 618 -10.28 -8.06 -29.83
N SER A 619 -10.19 -8.21 -28.51
CA SER A 619 -11.32 -8.12 -27.58
C SER A 619 -11.22 -6.95 -26.58
N GLY A 620 -10.07 -6.28 -26.52
CA GLY A 620 -9.79 -5.25 -25.51
C GLY A 620 -9.35 -5.80 -24.16
N GLY A 621 -9.18 -7.12 -24.01
CA GLY A 621 -8.75 -7.79 -22.77
C GLY A 621 -7.29 -7.55 -22.38
N GLU A 622 -6.81 -8.29 -21.36
CA GLU A 622 -5.50 -8.06 -20.74
C GLU A 622 -4.35 -8.93 -21.26
N ASN A 623 -4.57 -9.79 -22.26
CA ASN A 623 -3.48 -10.44 -22.98
C ASN A 623 -2.78 -9.44 -23.91
N ALA A 624 -1.85 -8.67 -23.33
CA ALA A 624 -1.11 -7.60 -23.98
C ALA A 624 -0.19 -8.08 -25.12
N SER A 625 0.19 -9.38 -25.11
CA SER A 625 0.98 -9.99 -26.18
C SER A 625 0.13 -10.45 -27.36
N ASN A 626 -1.20 -10.48 -27.23
CA ASN A 626 -2.13 -11.11 -28.19
C ASN A 626 -1.81 -12.60 -28.46
N TYR A 627 -1.17 -13.29 -27.51
CA TYR A 627 -0.78 -14.70 -27.66
C TYR A 627 -2.02 -15.59 -27.81
N GLU A 628 -1.97 -16.53 -28.75
CA GLU A 628 -3.07 -17.44 -29.09
C GLU A 628 -2.49 -18.82 -29.40
N ASN A 629 -2.94 -19.84 -28.68
CA ASN A 629 -2.57 -21.24 -28.90
C ASN A 629 -3.76 -22.15 -28.52
N PRO A 630 -4.40 -22.84 -29.49
CA PRO A 630 -5.57 -23.68 -29.23
C PRO A 630 -5.41 -24.81 -28.20
N GLU A 631 -4.19 -25.28 -27.90
CA GLU A 631 -3.98 -26.19 -26.76
C GLU A 631 -4.01 -25.44 -25.43
N PHE A 632 -3.31 -24.30 -25.33
CA PHE A 632 -3.34 -23.44 -24.14
C PHE A 632 -4.77 -22.97 -23.85
N ASP A 633 -5.47 -22.47 -24.88
CA ASP A 633 -6.82 -21.93 -24.77
C ASP A 633 -7.81 -23.00 -24.27
N LYS A 634 -7.69 -24.23 -24.77
CA LYS A 634 -8.50 -25.37 -24.30
C LYS A 634 -8.16 -25.77 -22.85
N LEU A 635 -6.90 -25.72 -22.45
CA LEU A 635 -6.49 -26.03 -21.07
C LEU A 635 -6.94 -24.93 -20.09
N PHE A 636 -6.92 -23.67 -20.52
CA PHE A 636 -7.41 -22.53 -19.73
C PHE A 636 -8.92 -22.62 -19.50
N GLU A 637 -9.70 -22.90 -20.55
CA GLU A 637 -11.16 -23.12 -20.45
C GLU A 637 -11.51 -24.28 -19.49
N GLN A 638 -10.69 -25.32 -19.41
CA GLN A 638 -10.86 -26.41 -18.43
C GLN A 638 -10.44 -25.99 -17.02
N MET A 639 -9.30 -25.30 -16.88
CA MET A 639 -8.68 -24.95 -15.60
C MET A 639 -9.49 -23.91 -14.81
N LYS A 640 -10.06 -22.89 -15.48
CA LYS A 640 -10.81 -21.82 -14.80
C LYS A 640 -12.00 -22.35 -13.97
N TYR A 641 -12.58 -23.49 -14.37
CA TYR A 641 -13.72 -24.16 -13.73
C TYR A 641 -13.34 -25.07 -12.54
N LEU A 642 -12.07 -25.11 -12.15
CA LEU A 642 -11.55 -25.94 -11.07
C LEU A 642 -11.18 -25.12 -9.83
N ASP A 643 -11.46 -25.70 -8.66
CA ASP A 643 -10.90 -25.27 -7.39
C ASP A 643 -9.42 -25.68 -7.24
N ASP A 644 -8.72 -25.01 -6.33
CA ASP A 644 -7.30 -25.23 -6.07
C ASP A 644 -7.04 -26.64 -5.55
N GLY A 645 -6.20 -27.39 -6.26
CA GLY A 645 -5.89 -28.78 -5.94
C GLY A 645 -5.15 -29.50 -7.08
N PRO A 646 -4.83 -30.80 -6.92
CA PRO A 646 -4.02 -31.53 -7.88
C PRO A 646 -4.51 -31.51 -9.34
N PRO A 647 -5.81 -31.60 -9.66
CA PRO A 647 -6.28 -31.52 -11.05
C PRO A 647 -6.00 -30.16 -11.69
N LYS A 648 -6.17 -29.06 -10.94
CA LYS A 648 -5.90 -27.69 -11.41
C LYS A 648 -4.40 -27.47 -11.62
N ALA A 649 -3.57 -27.93 -10.66
CA ALA A 649 -2.11 -27.88 -10.76
C ALA A 649 -1.60 -28.57 -12.04
N GLN A 650 -2.09 -29.77 -12.35
CA GLN A 650 -1.68 -30.49 -13.58
C GLN A 650 -2.03 -29.77 -14.88
N LEU A 651 -3.11 -28.98 -14.91
CA LEU A 651 -3.44 -28.13 -16.07
C LEU A 651 -2.55 -26.87 -16.12
N ILE A 652 -2.25 -26.28 -14.96
CA ILE A 652 -1.32 -25.15 -14.84
C ILE A 652 0.08 -25.55 -15.33
N ASP A 653 0.63 -26.66 -14.85
CA ASP A 653 1.96 -27.16 -15.25
C ASP A 653 2.07 -27.34 -16.78
N ARG A 654 1.03 -27.90 -17.41
CA ARG A 654 0.96 -28.06 -18.87
C ARG A 654 0.89 -26.71 -19.60
N MET A 655 0.08 -25.77 -19.11
CA MET A 655 -0.01 -24.42 -19.68
C MET A 655 1.32 -23.66 -19.55
N VAL A 656 1.99 -23.75 -18.40
CA VAL A 656 3.32 -23.17 -18.17
C VAL A 656 4.34 -23.78 -19.13
N ALA A 657 4.37 -25.10 -19.30
CA ALA A 657 5.27 -25.76 -20.25
C ALA A 657 5.02 -25.34 -21.72
N ILE A 658 3.76 -25.15 -22.12
CA ILE A 658 3.39 -24.64 -23.46
C ILE A 658 3.95 -23.23 -23.68
N VAL A 659 3.79 -22.31 -22.72
CA VAL A 659 4.26 -20.93 -22.89
C VAL A 659 5.77 -20.78 -22.66
N GLN A 660 6.40 -21.63 -21.85
CA GLN A 660 7.87 -21.74 -21.80
C GLN A 660 8.44 -22.16 -23.16
N ARG A 661 7.84 -23.18 -23.80
CA ARG A 661 8.21 -23.65 -25.15
C ARG A 661 7.99 -22.57 -26.20
N ASP A 662 6.79 -21.99 -26.26
CA ASP A 662 6.41 -21.03 -27.30
C ASP A 662 7.05 -19.64 -27.10
N ALA A 663 7.48 -19.34 -25.87
CA ALA A 663 8.15 -18.12 -25.42
C ALA A 663 7.44 -16.82 -25.85
N PRO A 664 6.11 -16.63 -25.64
CA PRO A 664 5.45 -15.36 -25.98
C PRO A 664 5.92 -14.20 -25.10
N TRP A 665 6.46 -14.50 -23.92
CA TRP A 665 7.16 -13.55 -23.05
C TRP A 665 8.62 -14.01 -22.83
N MET A 666 9.50 -13.06 -22.57
CA MET A 666 10.58 -13.28 -21.62
C MET A 666 10.00 -13.02 -20.23
N PHE A 667 9.85 -14.06 -19.40
CA PHE A 667 9.06 -14.01 -18.16
C PHE A 667 9.52 -12.97 -17.15
N GLY A 668 10.79 -12.56 -17.20
CA GLY A 668 11.30 -11.41 -16.48
C GLY A 668 11.52 -11.67 -14.99
N TYR A 669 10.76 -10.99 -14.13
CA TYR A 669 11.00 -10.97 -12.71
C TYR A 669 9.72 -10.81 -11.86
N PHE A 670 9.82 -11.29 -10.62
CA PHE A 670 8.85 -11.08 -9.55
C PHE A 670 9.45 -10.11 -8.52
N PRO A 671 9.01 -8.84 -8.46
CA PRO A 671 9.43 -7.89 -7.44
C PRO A 671 9.23 -8.39 -6.01
N LYS A 672 10.15 -8.00 -5.12
CA LYS A 672 9.98 -8.14 -3.67
C LYS A 672 9.42 -6.85 -3.08
N SER A 673 8.62 -6.97 -2.03
CA SER A 673 8.39 -5.86 -1.10
C SER A 673 9.28 -6.01 0.13
N GLY A 674 9.59 -4.88 0.77
CA GLY A 674 10.37 -4.83 2.00
C GLY A 674 9.53 -4.26 3.13
N GLY A 675 9.38 -5.02 4.21
CA GLY A 675 8.93 -4.45 5.48
C GLY A 675 9.98 -3.47 6.02
N ALA A 676 9.55 -2.41 6.69
CA ALA A 676 10.42 -1.53 7.46
C ALA A 676 9.80 -1.39 8.86
N TYR A 677 10.31 -2.14 9.82
CA TYR A 677 9.73 -2.23 11.16
C TYR A 677 10.77 -1.90 12.22
N GLN A 678 10.37 -1.12 13.23
CA GLN A 678 11.21 -0.88 14.39
C GLN A 678 11.43 -2.16 15.23
N GLN A 679 12.51 -2.20 16.01
CA GLN A 679 12.92 -3.43 16.73
C GLN A 679 11.87 -3.95 17.72
N TRP A 680 11.00 -3.08 18.23
CA TRP A 680 9.89 -3.39 19.14
C TRP A 680 8.58 -3.77 18.44
N VAL A 681 8.51 -3.76 17.10
CA VAL A 681 7.35 -4.21 16.34
C VAL A 681 7.42 -5.72 16.17
N GLY A 682 6.53 -6.43 16.87
CA GLY A 682 6.38 -7.88 16.74
C GLY A 682 5.41 -8.25 15.61
N ASN A 683 5.54 -9.47 15.10
CA ASN A 683 4.61 -10.16 14.20
C ASN A 683 4.38 -9.54 12.82
N ALA A 684 4.90 -8.34 12.52
CA ALA A 684 4.77 -7.68 11.22
C ALA A 684 5.55 -8.43 10.11
N LYS A 685 4.86 -8.87 9.05
CA LYS A 685 5.37 -9.62 7.90
C LYS A 685 4.86 -8.95 6.62
N PRO A 686 5.71 -8.67 5.60
CA PRO A 686 5.28 -7.97 4.40
C PRO A 686 4.41 -8.85 3.49
N THR A 687 3.35 -8.25 2.92
CA THR A 687 2.41 -8.85 1.96
C THR A 687 1.46 -7.77 1.44
N GLN A 688 1.11 -7.80 0.14
CA GLN A 688 0.06 -6.94 -0.44
C GLN A 688 -1.30 -7.66 -0.64
N MET A 689 -1.34 -8.98 -0.44
CA MET A 689 -2.57 -9.78 -0.57
C MET A 689 -3.37 -9.79 0.74
N VAL A 690 -2.71 -9.94 1.89
CA VAL A 690 -3.35 -9.84 3.22
C VAL A 690 -3.33 -8.37 3.64
N ARG A 691 -4.48 -7.69 3.56
CA ARG A 691 -4.56 -6.21 3.70
C ARG A 691 -4.95 -5.73 5.11
N ASN A 692 -5.39 -6.65 5.98
CA ASN A 692 -5.80 -6.40 7.36
C ASN A 692 -4.66 -6.57 8.39
N THR A 693 -3.40 -6.32 8.00
CA THR A 693 -2.20 -6.73 8.77
C THR A 693 -2.08 -6.12 10.17
N LEU A 694 -2.63 -4.91 10.38
CA LEU A 694 -2.52 -4.15 11.63
C LEU A 694 -3.09 -4.85 12.87
N GLN A 695 -3.99 -5.83 12.70
CA GLN A 695 -4.50 -6.59 13.85
C GLN A 695 -3.51 -7.65 14.35
N TYR A 696 -2.64 -8.16 13.47
CA TYR A 696 -1.70 -9.24 13.79
C TYR A 696 -0.38 -8.70 14.37
N MET A 697 -0.06 -7.43 14.13
CA MET A 697 1.11 -6.75 14.69
C MET A 697 0.97 -6.47 16.19
N LYS A 698 2.09 -6.43 16.91
CA LYS A 698 2.17 -6.06 18.34
C LYS A 698 3.33 -5.10 18.60
N LEU A 699 3.33 -4.44 19.75
CA LEU A 699 4.39 -3.52 20.20
C LEU A 699 5.01 -3.97 21.52
N ASP A 700 6.27 -3.59 21.75
CA ASP A 700 6.90 -3.49 23.07
C ASP A 700 7.16 -2.01 23.41
N PRO A 701 6.24 -1.33 24.10
CA PRO A 701 6.41 0.10 24.43
C PRO A 701 7.59 0.38 25.38
N ALA A 702 7.99 -0.58 26.22
CA ALA A 702 9.11 -0.42 27.15
C ALA A 702 10.47 -0.55 26.44
N LEU A 703 10.55 -1.34 25.36
CA LEU A 703 11.68 -1.31 24.45
C LEU A 703 11.70 -0.02 23.62
N ARG A 704 10.53 0.47 23.17
CA ARG A 704 10.41 1.72 22.41
C ARG A 704 10.87 2.94 23.21
N GLU A 705 10.30 3.18 24.39
CA GLU A 705 10.65 4.27 25.31
C GLU A 705 12.17 4.37 25.49
N ARG A 706 12.78 3.29 26.01
CA ARG A 706 14.22 3.16 26.24
C ARG A 706 15.06 3.45 24.99
N LYS A 707 14.62 3.03 23.80
CA LYS A 707 15.38 3.26 22.56
C LYS A 707 15.19 4.67 21.99
N ILE A 708 14.02 5.27 22.12
CA ILE A 708 13.80 6.68 21.78
C ILE A 708 14.67 7.58 22.68
N GLU A 709 14.76 7.27 23.98
CA GLU A 709 15.68 7.96 24.90
C GLU A 709 17.15 7.77 24.53
N GLU A 710 17.57 6.54 24.18
CA GLU A 710 18.95 6.22 23.78
C GLU A 710 19.38 6.99 22.52
N TRP A 711 18.49 7.11 21.53
CA TRP A 711 18.83 7.69 20.22
C TRP A 711 18.69 9.21 20.14
N ASN A 712 17.77 9.82 20.89
CA ASN A 712 17.41 11.24 20.76
C ASN A 712 18.07 12.16 21.82
N GLN A 713 19.21 11.73 22.39
CA GLN A 713 19.94 12.48 23.42
C GLN A 713 20.32 13.93 22.97
N PRO A 714 19.85 14.98 23.66
CA PRO A 714 20.08 16.37 23.26
C PRO A 714 21.55 16.80 23.44
N ARG A 715 22.15 17.29 22.34
CA ARG A 715 23.56 17.74 22.31
C ARG A 715 23.71 19.17 22.83
N TRP A 716 23.79 19.32 24.15
CA TRP A 716 23.86 20.64 24.84
C TRP A 716 25.16 21.43 24.66
N TRP A 717 26.29 20.80 24.27
CA TRP A 717 27.61 21.45 24.25
C TRP A 717 27.71 22.76 23.42
N PRO A 718 27.00 22.96 22.29
CA PRO A 718 27.06 24.22 21.54
C PRO A 718 26.46 25.39 22.34
N LEU A 719 25.44 25.14 23.18
CA LEU A 719 24.89 26.18 24.05
C LEU A 719 25.88 26.59 25.14
N TRP A 720 26.63 25.63 25.70
CA TRP A 720 27.71 25.93 26.65
C TRP A 720 28.85 26.72 25.99
N LEU A 721 29.20 26.42 24.73
CA LEU A 721 30.15 27.21 23.95
C LEU A 721 29.65 28.65 23.72
N LEU A 722 28.40 28.80 23.26
CA LEU A 722 27.79 30.12 23.02
C LEU A 722 27.66 30.94 24.31
N LEU A 723 27.32 30.30 25.44
CA LEU A 723 27.30 30.95 26.75
C LEU A 723 28.70 31.42 27.17
N GLY A 724 29.73 30.59 26.95
CA GLY A 724 31.13 30.96 27.19
C GLY A 724 31.57 32.15 26.34
N LEU A 725 31.24 32.16 25.04
CA LEU A 725 31.50 33.29 24.15
C LEU A 725 30.75 34.57 24.58
N ALA A 726 29.48 34.45 24.97
CA ALA A 726 28.70 35.58 25.47
C ALA A 726 29.30 36.16 26.77
N VAL A 727 29.75 35.31 27.70
CA VAL A 727 30.48 35.73 28.91
C VAL A 727 31.79 36.44 28.53
N LEU A 728 32.57 35.90 27.59
CA LEU A 728 33.82 36.52 27.13
C LEU A 728 33.63 37.90 26.48
N VAL A 729 32.48 38.19 25.87
CA VAL A 729 32.16 39.51 25.30
C VAL A 729 31.58 40.47 26.35
N VAL A 730 30.67 39.99 27.20
CA VAL A 730 29.96 40.82 28.18
C VAL A 730 30.85 41.16 29.40
N TRP A 731 31.70 40.24 29.84
CA TRP A 731 32.53 40.43 31.04
C TRP A 731 33.53 41.60 30.91
N PRO A 732 34.33 41.75 29.83
CA PRO A 732 35.19 42.92 29.65
C PRO A 732 34.40 44.24 29.63
N SER A 733 33.23 44.24 28.99
CA SER A 733 32.34 45.41 28.91
C SER A 733 31.79 45.80 30.29
N TRP A 734 31.36 44.82 31.08
CA TRP A 734 30.90 45.02 32.46
C TRP A 734 32.03 45.50 33.39
N VAL A 735 33.23 44.93 33.28
CA VAL A 735 34.42 45.40 34.01
C VAL A 735 34.78 46.84 33.62
N ALA A 736 34.70 47.20 32.34
CA ALA A 736 34.97 48.56 31.85
C ALA A 736 33.93 49.58 32.36
N VAL A 737 32.63 49.21 32.37
CA VAL A 737 31.56 50.04 32.96
C VAL A 737 31.79 50.23 34.46
N ARG A 738 32.01 49.15 35.23
CA ARG A 738 32.31 49.26 36.66
C ARG A 738 33.55 50.11 36.95
N ARG A 739 34.62 49.97 36.16
CA ARG A 739 35.81 50.83 36.30
C ARG A 739 35.47 52.31 36.12
N ARG A 740 34.62 52.66 35.14
CA ARG A 740 34.12 54.04 34.96
C ARG A 740 33.22 54.50 36.12
N GLU A 741 32.32 53.64 36.62
CA GLU A 741 31.49 53.97 37.80
C GLU A 741 32.33 54.25 39.06
N THR A 742 33.48 53.57 39.21
CA THR A 742 34.43 53.82 40.31
C THR A 742 35.35 55.03 40.10
N GLN A 743 35.34 55.69 38.94
CA GLN A 743 36.16 56.89 38.70
C GLN A 743 35.52 58.16 39.30
N THR A 744 35.62 58.30 40.63
CA THR A 744 35.19 59.52 41.32
C THR A 744 36.09 60.71 40.99
N ALA A 745 35.60 61.66 40.21
CA ALA A 745 36.30 62.91 39.93
C ALA A 745 36.37 63.82 41.17
N PHE A 746 37.49 63.74 41.90
CA PHE A 746 38.00 64.77 42.80
C PHE A 746 39.53 64.67 42.87
N GLY A 747 40.23 65.74 42.50
CA GLY A 747 41.69 65.84 42.60
C GLY A 747 42.12 66.65 43.83
N ALA A 748 43.33 66.38 44.33
CA ALA A 748 43.92 67.12 45.45
C ALA A 748 44.74 68.33 44.96
N ARG A 749 44.21 69.54 45.19
CA ARG A 749 45.00 70.78 45.42
C ARG A 749 45.07 71.00 46.93
N ALA A 750 46.07 71.59 47.56
CA ALA A 750 47.46 71.99 47.22
C ALA A 750 48.22 71.98 48.60
N GLY A 751 49.54 72.02 48.76
CA GLY A 751 50.62 72.49 47.90
C GLY A 751 51.23 73.78 48.48
N GLN A 752 52.28 73.68 49.30
CA GLN A 752 53.15 74.78 49.74
C GLN A 752 54.53 74.27 50.22
N ALA A 753 55.49 74.21 49.28
CA ALA A 753 56.79 74.93 49.26
C ALA A 753 57.52 75.35 50.57
N PRO A 754 58.83 75.73 50.51
CA PRO A 754 59.97 75.15 49.75
C PRO A 754 61.34 75.21 50.50
N ALA A 755 62.42 74.60 49.95
CA ALA A 755 63.80 75.10 50.10
C ALA A 755 64.79 74.44 49.10
N ALA A 756 65.93 75.12 48.81
CA ALA A 756 67.18 74.66 48.15
C ALA A 756 67.07 73.97 46.76
N THR A 757 67.49 74.55 45.61
CA THR A 757 68.86 74.90 45.13
C THR A 757 69.82 73.70 45.01
N ALA A 758 70.51 73.43 43.89
CA ALA A 758 70.46 73.93 42.50
C ALA A 758 71.14 72.84 41.59
N SER A 759 71.36 72.92 40.27
CA SER A 759 71.30 73.95 39.20
C SER A 759 71.02 73.22 37.84
N ARG A 760 71.24 73.68 36.59
CA ARG A 760 71.90 74.87 35.99
C ARG A 760 71.29 75.21 34.60
N GLU A 761 72.10 75.51 33.57
CA GLU A 761 71.74 75.70 32.15
C GLU A 761 71.38 74.35 31.47
N GLY A 762 70.81 74.27 30.25
CA GLY A 762 70.32 75.31 29.33
C GLY A 762 70.65 75.02 27.86
N ASN A 763 69.83 75.56 26.95
CA ASN A 763 69.94 75.57 25.47
C ASN A 763 69.77 74.25 24.67
N ALA A 764 69.19 74.47 23.48
CA ALA A 764 69.18 73.61 22.29
C ALA A 764 70.24 74.15 21.28
N PRO A 765 70.32 73.80 19.98
CA PRO A 765 69.32 73.13 19.12
C PRO A 765 69.19 71.62 19.35
#